data_AF-A0A117SKD0-F1
#
_entry.id   AF-A0A117SKD0-F1
#
_cell.length_a   1.000
_cell.length_b   1.000
_cell.length_c   1.000
_cell.angle_alpha   90.00
_cell.angle_beta   90.00
_cell.angle_gamma   90.00
#
_symmetry.space_group_name_H-M   'P 1'
#
loop_
_entity.id
_entity.type
_entity.pdbx_description
1 polymer ?
#
loop_
_entity_poly.entity_id
_entity_poly.type
_entity_poly.pdbx_seq_one_letter_code
_entity_poly.pdbx_strand_id
1 'polypeptide(L)'
;MKKIALSIITSLVIILGMPLIAQASPLVFPAERLSGLDRVETALKISQKGWDSAQTVILCENSDYPDAIASTPFAVSLNAPILLSKGNSIDPRVVNELKRLKPQKIILLGGTACLQPSIEKELDNLALQWERIGGADRFETSILLAKHLSSDTLILANGDDFPDALSAATFAGIKQIPIVLTSTTLPKSVIQYYQATGPKHLIVIGGEVVIPSADLSKNNLTVETRLAGLDRYETNAKVTAYMKDAYESDDLFLASGITFPDAVAGTVLASKFKAPLLLTEKEDIPPSVYTLMREHMKIEPPPKSTNEGTTPQKGIVTASSGLNLRDTPSSTGIALVTIPKDTTIELNEQQGQWYKTTYQSKTGWISANYITKSTTKIIKEPEKGTITALGSLNLRETPSPTGNVLTAIPQGTMVELIQKQAQWYKTTYQSKTGWISADYVSPATTYNVNSTTSIDLSVNGTVYILGGTAIISSNSQNIIEGKTSSKYKDNLRTFPPLPSEIKKPDPPSNGNDVITPPADPTPVATTYDPSQEVLVNPFQGIPTNALSGKTILIDPGHGGPDSGAIGPNSTYEKNNSLAIALTLNDILTQAGAKTILTRDKDISPAVNYSETEDLQARVNIANQTKPDLFISIHNNASSSNLEAQGTETYYSEDNPKKLESVHLANSIQSAAIETLKTTNRGLKESRLYVLRNTTMPAILLEIAFISNSYEEARLQNPTFRKNVATAIFHGIYNYYKNPLPKD
;
A
#
# COMPACT_ATOMS: atom_id res chain seq x y z
N MET A 1 21.03 50.30 45.62
CA MET A 1 19.97 50.21 44.58
C MET A 1 20.51 50.05 43.17
N LYS A 2 21.43 49.09 42.95
CA LYS A 2 21.90 48.61 41.64
C LYS A 2 22.50 47.22 41.89
N LYS A 3 21.67 46.16 41.91
CA LYS A 3 22.09 44.73 41.91
C LYS A 3 20.95 43.69 41.97
N ILE A 4 19.70 44.04 41.64
CA ILE A 4 18.59 43.05 41.53
C ILE A 4 17.72 43.38 40.32
N ALA A 5 18.31 43.41 39.12
CA ALA A 5 17.56 43.65 37.87
C ALA A 5 18.11 42.85 36.68
N LEU A 6 18.83 41.75 36.91
CA LEU A 6 19.43 40.95 35.84
C LEU A 6 19.29 39.44 36.07
N SER A 7 18.17 38.98 36.64
CA SER A 7 17.94 37.55 36.87
C SER A 7 16.46 37.11 36.77
N ILE A 8 15.62 37.85 36.03
CA ILE A 8 14.22 37.46 35.73
C ILE A 8 13.90 37.69 34.23
N ILE A 9 14.88 37.52 33.33
CA ILE A 9 14.65 37.44 31.88
C ILE A 9 15.54 36.32 31.31
N THR A 10 15.41 35.11 31.84
CA THR A 10 16.05 33.89 31.29
C THR A 10 15.29 32.62 31.70
N SER A 11 13.96 32.68 31.81
CA SER A 11 13.17 31.46 32.08
C SER A 11 11.77 31.44 31.44
N LEU A 12 11.53 32.21 30.37
CA LEU A 12 10.20 32.19 29.72
C LEU A 12 10.23 32.41 28.20
N VAL A 13 11.14 31.77 27.46
CA VAL A 13 11.02 31.64 25.99
C VAL A 13 11.69 30.34 25.51
N ILE A 14 11.20 29.17 25.95
CA ILE A 14 11.44 27.90 25.24
C ILE A 14 10.18 27.01 25.38
N ILE A 15 9.04 27.51 24.92
CA ILE A 15 7.90 26.67 24.51
C ILE A 15 7.24 27.40 23.34
N LEU A 16 7.77 27.25 22.12
CA LEU A 16 7.06 27.49 20.86
C LEU A 16 8.04 27.23 19.71
N GLY A 17 7.88 26.08 19.07
CA GLY A 17 8.75 25.65 17.98
C GLY A 17 8.79 24.15 17.74
N MET A 18 7.84 23.37 18.27
CA MET A 18 7.51 22.12 17.58
C MET A 18 6.69 22.51 16.36
N PRO A 19 7.09 22.16 15.13
CA PRO A 19 6.18 22.28 14.00
C PRO A 19 4.95 21.46 14.36
N LEU A 20 3.75 22.07 14.27
CA LEU A 20 2.54 21.27 14.14
C LEU A 20 2.75 20.42 12.89
N ILE A 21 3.12 19.15 13.08
CA ILE A 21 2.95 18.18 12.02
C ILE A 21 1.44 18.07 11.89
N ALA A 22 0.88 18.74 10.88
CA ALA A 22 -0.50 18.56 10.50
C ALA A 22 -0.67 17.07 10.16
N GLN A 23 -1.14 16.28 11.11
CA GLN A 23 -1.51 14.89 10.87
C GLN A 23 -2.61 14.90 9.81
N ALA A 24 -2.46 14.07 8.77
CA ALA A 24 -3.55 13.86 7.83
C ALA A 24 -4.76 13.32 8.61
N SER A 25 -5.96 13.78 8.29
CA SER A 25 -7.17 13.21 8.86
C SER A 25 -7.22 11.71 8.51
N PRO A 26 -7.48 10.82 9.49
CA PRO A 26 -7.58 9.40 9.21
C PRO A 26 -8.71 9.14 8.21
N LEU A 27 -8.54 8.13 7.34
CA LEU A 27 -9.62 7.67 6.48
C LEU A 27 -10.76 7.13 7.36
N VAL A 28 -11.99 7.36 6.94
CA VAL A 28 -13.19 6.93 7.66
C VAL A 28 -13.94 5.92 6.79
N PHE A 29 -13.92 4.67 7.22
CA PHE A 29 -14.64 3.57 6.59
C PHE A 29 -15.85 3.20 7.44
N PRO A 30 -17.06 3.16 6.87
CA PRO A 30 -18.22 2.61 7.55
C PRO A 30 -18.03 1.12 7.80
N ALA A 31 -18.28 0.68 9.04
CA ALA A 31 -18.00 -0.68 9.45
C ALA A 31 -19.21 -1.33 10.14
N GLU A 32 -19.45 -2.60 9.83
CA GLU A 32 -20.40 -3.48 10.51
C GLU A 32 -19.64 -4.69 11.02
N ARG A 33 -19.80 -5.04 12.30
CA ARG A 33 -19.16 -6.23 12.86
C ARG A 33 -20.11 -7.42 12.83
N LEU A 34 -19.70 -8.48 12.16
CA LEU A 34 -20.36 -9.78 12.16
C LEU A 34 -19.62 -10.69 13.13
N SER A 35 -20.08 -10.75 14.38
CA SER A 35 -19.43 -11.53 15.43
C SER A 35 -20.40 -12.07 16.47
N GLY A 36 -20.06 -13.22 17.04
CA GLY A 36 -20.70 -13.76 18.24
C GLY A 36 -19.75 -13.87 19.43
N LEU A 37 -20.20 -14.55 20.49
CA LEU A 37 -19.38 -14.87 21.66
C LEU A 37 -18.21 -15.81 21.33
N ASP A 38 -18.37 -16.61 20.28
CA ASP A 38 -17.39 -17.55 19.77
C ASP A 38 -17.51 -17.69 18.25
N ARG A 39 -16.61 -18.50 17.66
CA ARG A 39 -16.58 -18.78 16.22
C ARG A 39 -17.84 -19.44 15.68
N VAL A 40 -18.52 -20.24 16.50
CA VAL A 40 -19.79 -20.87 16.10
C VAL A 40 -20.82 -19.78 15.89
N GLU A 41 -21.03 -18.92 16.88
CA GLU A 41 -21.99 -17.83 16.77
C GLU A 41 -21.60 -16.80 15.70
N THR A 42 -20.31 -16.51 15.50
CA THR A 42 -19.84 -15.71 14.37
C THR A 42 -20.28 -16.31 13.03
N ALA A 43 -20.12 -17.63 12.82
CA ALA A 43 -20.61 -18.30 11.61
C ALA A 43 -22.14 -18.22 11.47
N LEU A 44 -22.90 -18.29 12.58
CA LEU A 44 -24.35 -18.08 12.55
C LEU A 44 -24.72 -16.66 12.12
N LYS A 45 -24.01 -15.63 12.62
CA LYS A 45 -24.25 -14.23 12.21
C LYS A 45 -23.96 -14.02 10.72
N ILE A 46 -22.91 -14.65 10.21
CA ILE A 46 -22.57 -14.63 8.79
C ILE A 46 -23.67 -15.33 7.97
N SER A 47 -24.17 -16.49 8.43
CA SER A 47 -25.28 -17.17 7.78
C SER A 47 -26.56 -16.34 7.75
N GLN A 48 -26.91 -15.70 8.88
CA GLN A 48 -28.07 -14.82 9.00
C GLN A 48 -27.96 -13.57 8.11
N LYS A 49 -26.74 -13.08 7.85
CA LYS A 49 -26.50 -11.95 6.93
C LYS A 49 -26.69 -12.33 5.47
N GLY A 50 -26.27 -13.54 5.07
CA GLY A 50 -26.25 -13.95 3.66
C GLY A 50 -27.41 -14.81 3.18
N TRP A 51 -28.15 -15.46 4.08
CA TRP A 51 -29.14 -16.47 3.71
C TRP A 51 -30.40 -16.42 4.58
N ASP A 52 -31.55 -16.17 3.97
CA ASP A 52 -32.85 -16.41 4.63
C ASP A 52 -33.20 -17.90 4.68
N SER A 53 -32.78 -18.63 3.65
CA SER A 53 -32.86 -20.08 3.53
C SER A 53 -31.67 -20.60 2.70
N ALA A 54 -31.31 -21.87 2.86
CA ALA A 54 -30.26 -22.48 2.05
C ALA A 54 -30.64 -23.93 1.70
N GLN A 55 -30.53 -24.30 0.42
CA GLN A 55 -30.80 -25.66 -0.06
C GLN A 55 -29.82 -26.68 0.54
N THR A 56 -28.56 -26.26 0.65
CA THR A 56 -27.47 -27.04 1.22
C THR A 56 -26.79 -26.21 2.31
N VAL A 57 -26.34 -26.87 3.39
CA VAL A 57 -25.47 -26.28 4.41
C VAL A 57 -24.21 -27.12 4.51
N ILE A 58 -23.05 -26.46 4.59
CA ILE A 58 -21.78 -27.14 4.87
C ILE A 58 -21.51 -27.03 6.37
N LEU A 59 -21.25 -28.16 7.02
CA LEU A 59 -20.94 -28.22 8.45
C LEU A 59 -19.48 -28.65 8.63
N CYS A 60 -18.71 -27.82 9.33
CA CYS A 60 -17.29 -28.03 9.62
C CYS A 60 -17.01 -28.10 11.12
N GLU A 61 -15.86 -28.68 11.48
CA GLU A 61 -15.34 -28.65 12.84
C GLU A 61 -14.88 -27.22 13.20
N ASN A 62 -15.05 -26.81 14.46
CA ASN A 62 -14.82 -25.43 14.85
C ASN A 62 -13.37 -25.13 15.27
N SER A 63 -12.58 -26.08 15.77
CA SER A 63 -11.32 -25.85 16.49
C SER A 63 -10.06 -25.75 15.61
N ASP A 64 -9.86 -26.66 14.65
CA ASP A 64 -8.69 -26.69 13.74
C ASP A 64 -9.02 -27.44 12.43
N TYR A 65 -9.49 -26.71 11.42
CA TYR A 65 -10.00 -27.30 10.18
C TYR A 65 -9.60 -26.49 8.92
N PRO A 66 -8.30 -26.48 8.55
CA PRO A 66 -7.77 -25.69 7.44
C PRO A 66 -8.25 -26.15 6.06
N ASP A 67 -8.71 -27.39 5.92
CA ASP A 67 -9.33 -27.92 4.71
C ASP A 67 -10.68 -27.26 4.38
N ALA A 68 -11.37 -26.62 5.33
CA ALA A 68 -12.55 -25.80 4.97
C ALA A 68 -12.19 -24.55 4.16
N ILE A 69 -10.95 -24.08 4.17
CA ILE A 69 -10.56 -22.91 3.36
C ILE A 69 -10.73 -23.23 1.87
N ALA A 70 -10.30 -24.44 1.46
CA ALA A 70 -10.44 -24.94 0.10
C ALA A 70 -11.90 -25.18 -0.32
N SER A 71 -12.85 -25.18 0.62
CA SER A 71 -14.26 -25.40 0.34
C SER A 71 -14.99 -24.19 -0.20
N THR A 72 -14.43 -22.98 -0.05
CA THR A 72 -15.10 -21.73 -0.46
C THR A 72 -15.68 -21.79 -1.88
N PRO A 73 -14.93 -22.22 -2.91
CA PRO A 73 -15.46 -22.24 -4.28
C PRO A 73 -16.63 -23.22 -4.45
N PHE A 74 -16.55 -24.38 -3.80
CA PHE A 74 -17.63 -25.37 -3.77
C PHE A 74 -18.85 -24.89 -2.97
N ALA A 75 -18.64 -24.25 -1.82
CA ALA A 75 -19.72 -23.66 -1.02
C ALA A 75 -20.47 -22.58 -1.81
N VAL A 76 -19.73 -21.73 -2.53
CA VAL A 76 -20.30 -20.68 -3.40
C VAL A 76 -21.06 -21.29 -4.57
N SER A 77 -20.55 -22.37 -5.18
CA SER A 77 -21.24 -23.07 -6.30
C SER A 77 -22.61 -23.62 -5.88
N LEU A 78 -22.74 -24.01 -4.62
CA LEU A 78 -23.99 -24.48 -4.01
C LEU A 78 -24.84 -23.36 -3.41
N ASN A 79 -24.33 -22.11 -3.36
CA ASN A 79 -24.89 -21.01 -2.58
C ASN A 79 -25.20 -21.45 -1.13
N ALA A 80 -24.26 -22.17 -0.50
CA ALA A 80 -24.42 -22.79 0.81
C ALA A 80 -23.61 -22.06 1.89
N PRO A 81 -24.21 -21.71 3.05
CA PRO A 81 -23.43 -21.19 4.17
C PRO A 81 -22.57 -22.30 4.80
N ILE A 82 -21.43 -21.89 5.37
CA ILE A 82 -20.61 -22.75 6.22
C ILE A 82 -20.99 -22.48 7.68
N LEU A 83 -21.41 -23.52 8.39
CA LEU A 83 -21.66 -23.50 9.83
C LEU A 83 -20.56 -24.30 10.55
N LEU A 84 -20.29 -23.94 11.79
CA LEU A 84 -19.24 -24.56 12.61
C LEU A 84 -19.85 -25.27 13.82
N SER A 85 -19.37 -26.46 14.14
CA SER A 85 -19.73 -27.17 15.36
C SER A 85 -18.51 -27.84 16.00
N LYS A 86 -18.66 -28.34 17.23
CA LYS A 86 -17.66 -29.22 17.83
C LYS A 86 -17.62 -30.55 17.08
N GLY A 87 -16.45 -31.19 17.06
CA GLY A 87 -16.26 -32.44 16.33
C GLY A 87 -17.06 -33.65 16.82
N ASN A 88 -17.66 -33.60 18.02
CA ASN A 88 -18.34 -34.74 18.64
C ASN A 88 -19.85 -34.56 18.86
N SER A 89 -20.40 -33.36 18.65
CA SER A 89 -21.83 -33.06 18.80
C SER A 89 -22.20 -31.80 18.01
N ILE A 90 -23.44 -31.70 17.54
CA ILE A 90 -23.94 -30.50 16.86
C ILE A 90 -24.31 -29.46 17.92
N ASP A 91 -23.70 -28.27 17.85
CA ASP A 91 -24.01 -27.18 18.76
C ASP A 91 -25.52 -26.86 18.68
N PRO A 92 -26.25 -26.77 19.80
CA PRO A 92 -27.68 -26.49 19.78
C PRO A 92 -28.05 -25.19 19.04
N ARG A 93 -27.14 -24.19 19.01
CA ARG A 93 -27.32 -22.96 18.24
C ARG A 93 -27.27 -23.23 16.73
N VAL A 94 -26.40 -24.15 16.28
CA VAL A 94 -26.36 -24.63 14.89
C VAL A 94 -27.65 -25.38 14.56
N VAL A 95 -28.15 -26.24 15.45
CA VAL A 95 -29.44 -26.93 15.23
C VAL A 95 -30.58 -25.93 15.00
N ASN A 96 -30.63 -24.83 15.76
CA ASN A 96 -31.63 -23.78 15.56
C ASN A 96 -31.45 -23.06 14.23
N GLU A 97 -30.22 -22.81 13.82
CA GLU A 97 -29.92 -22.21 12.53
C GLU A 97 -30.28 -23.13 11.36
N LEU A 98 -30.04 -24.44 11.48
CA LEU A 98 -30.51 -25.44 10.50
C LEU A 98 -32.04 -25.44 10.37
N LYS A 99 -32.78 -25.31 11.48
CA LYS A 99 -34.24 -25.16 11.45
C LYS A 99 -34.69 -23.88 10.75
N ARG A 100 -33.94 -22.78 10.89
CA ARG A 100 -34.20 -21.52 10.20
C ARG A 100 -33.95 -21.65 8.69
N LEU A 101 -32.80 -22.19 8.32
CA LEU A 101 -32.34 -22.32 6.94
C LEU A 101 -33.13 -23.36 6.14
N LYS A 102 -33.67 -24.39 6.82
CA LYS A 102 -34.43 -25.52 6.24
C LYS A 102 -33.70 -26.21 5.08
N PRO A 103 -32.46 -26.67 5.26
CA PRO A 103 -31.72 -27.33 4.19
C PRO A 103 -32.32 -28.67 3.82
N GLN A 104 -32.23 -29.01 2.54
CA GLN A 104 -32.52 -30.34 2.05
C GLN A 104 -31.34 -31.29 2.22
N LYS A 105 -30.11 -30.74 2.30
CA LYS A 105 -28.88 -31.52 2.43
C LYS A 105 -27.86 -30.84 3.33
N ILE A 106 -27.18 -31.62 4.16
CA ILE A 106 -26.00 -31.21 4.93
C ILE A 106 -24.75 -31.84 4.32
N ILE A 107 -23.69 -31.07 4.11
CA ILE A 107 -22.38 -31.60 3.75
C ILE A 107 -21.51 -31.56 4.99
N LEU A 108 -21.16 -32.72 5.52
CA LEU A 108 -20.14 -32.88 6.55
C LEU A 108 -18.77 -32.73 5.88
N LEU A 109 -18.11 -31.61 6.11
CA LEU A 109 -16.80 -31.36 5.55
C LEU A 109 -15.72 -31.78 6.56
N GLY A 110 -15.02 -32.87 6.21
CA GLY A 110 -13.94 -33.45 7.00
C GLY A 110 -14.10 -34.94 7.25
N GLY A 111 -12.98 -35.59 7.53
CA GLY A 111 -12.95 -36.99 7.94
C GLY A 111 -13.59 -37.21 9.31
N THR A 112 -13.76 -38.48 9.69
CA THR A 112 -14.36 -38.87 10.97
C THR A 112 -13.50 -38.52 12.19
N ALA A 113 -12.21 -38.22 11.99
CA ALA A 113 -11.32 -37.70 13.03
C ALA A 113 -11.72 -36.28 13.47
N CYS A 114 -12.23 -35.45 12.56
CA CYS A 114 -12.66 -34.08 12.83
C CYS A 114 -14.15 -34.03 13.18
N LEU A 115 -14.99 -34.70 12.40
CA LEU A 115 -16.44 -34.77 12.60
C LEU A 115 -16.84 -36.22 12.86
N GLN A 116 -16.95 -36.59 14.13
CA GLN A 116 -17.16 -37.97 14.58
C GLN A 116 -18.52 -38.53 14.13
N PRO A 117 -18.67 -39.88 14.08
CA PRO A 117 -19.93 -40.52 13.71
C PRO A 117 -21.13 -40.18 14.62
N SER A 118 -20.92 -39.57 15.78
CA SER A 118 -22.01 -39.03 16.61
C SER A 118 -22.77 -37.89 15.91
N ILE A 119 -22.08 -37.06 15.13
CA ILE A 119 -22.69 -35.99 14.33
C ILE A 119 -23.66 -36.57 13.29
N GLU A 120 -23.26 -37.65 12.61
CA GLU A 120 -24.09 -38.34 11.61
C GLU A 120 -25.40 -38.82 12.23
N LYS A 121 -25.32 -39.47 13.41
CA LYS A 121 -26.50 -39.92 14.16
C LYS A 121 -27.39 -38.76 14.59
N GLU A 122 -26.82 -37.62 14.97
CA GLU A 122 -27.59 -36.43 15.31
C GLU A 122 -28.33 -35.87 14.09
N LEU A 123 -27.72 -35.86 12.90
CA LEU A 123 -28.37 -35.46 11.65
C LEU A 123 -29.49 -36.44 11.24
N ASP A 124 -29.27 -37.74 11.39
CA ASP A 124 -30.30 -38.76 11.14
C ASP A 124 -31.51 -38.56 12.07
N ASN A 125 -31.27 -38.29 13.35
CA ASN A 125 -32.33 -38.00 14.33
C ASN A 125 -33.09 -36.71 14.03
N LEU A 126 -32.44 -35.75 13.35
CA LEU A 126 -33.08 -34.53 12.84
C LEU A 126 -33.78 -34.75 11.48
N ALA A 127 -33.74 -35.96 10.93
CA ALA A 127 -34.27 -36.32 9.61
C ALA A 127 -33.69 -35.47 8.47
N LEU A 128 -32.43 -35.04 8.60
CA LEU A 128 -31.71 -34.27 7.59
C LEU A 128 -30.86 -35.21 6.73
N GLN A 129 -30.98 -35.11 5.41
CA GLN A 129 -30.08 -35.83 4.50
C GLN A 129 -28.68 -35.26 4.61
N TRP A 130 -27.67 -36.12 4.58
CA TRP A 130 -26.29 -35.68 4.66
C TRP A 130 -25.37 -36.48 3.75
N GLU A 131 -24.27 -35.84 3.35
CA GLU A 131 -23.12 -36.50 2.73
C GLU A 131 -21.84 -36.03 3.40
N ARG A 132 -20.78 -36.82 3.31
CA ARG A 132 -19.47 -36.48 3.84
C ARG A 132 -18.47 -36.28 2.71
N ILE A 133 -17.72 -35.19 2.77
CA ILE A 133 -16.56 -34.94 1.92
C ILE A 133 -15.36 -34.78 2.84
N GLY A 134 -14.47 -35.77 2.89
CA GLY A 134 -13.30 -35.75 3.75
C GLY A 134 -12.31 -36.83 3.36
N GLY A 135 -11.07 -36.44 3.12
CA GLY A 135 -9.96 -37.35 2.82
C GLY A 135 -9.23 -37.83 4.07
N ALA A 136 -8.15 -38.59 3.87
CA ALA A 136 -7.25 -39.00 4.94
C ALA A 136 -6.49 -37.82 5.57
N ASP A 137 -6.27 -36.77 4.78
CA ASP A 137 -5.64 -35.52 5.21
C ASP A 137 -6.27 -34.31 4.47
N ARG A 138 -5.81 -33.11 4.84
CA ARG A 138 -6.29 -31.84 4.27
C ARG A 138 -6.02 -31.72 2.77
N PHE A 139 -4.97 -32.35 2.26
CA PHE A 139 -4.60 -32.31 0.86
C PHE A 139 -5.60 -33.14 0.05
N GLU A 140 -5.91 -34.35 0.50
CA GLU A 140 -6.93 -35.20 -0.10
C GLU A 140 -8.33 -34.59 0.02
N THR A 141 -8.71 -33.99 1.15
CA THR A 141 -9.99 -33.27 1.26
C THR A 141 -10.08 -32.13 0.23
N SER A 142 -9.02 -31.35 0.04
CA SER A 142 -9.01 -30.27 -0.96
C SER A 142 -9.17 -30.79 -2.39
N ILE A 143 -8.60 -31.96 -2.70
CA ILE A 143 -8.77 -32.63 -4.00
C ILE A 143 -10.21 -33.12 -4.18
N LEU A 144 -10.82 -33.69 -3.14
CA LEU A 144 -12.22 -34.13 -3.20
C LEU A 144 -13.15 -32.95 -3.48
N LEU A 145 -12.93 -31.81 -2.82
CA LEU A 145 -13.65 -30.56 -3.11
C LEU A 145 -13.41 -30.07 -4.55
N ALA A 146 -12.16 -30.07 -5.01
CA ALA A 146 -11.78 -29.62 -6.34
C ALA A 146 -12.47 -30.43 -7.46
N LYS A 147 -12.75 -31.73 -7.24
CA LYS A 147 -13.49 -32.59 -8.18
C LYS A 147 -14.95 -32.17 -8.41
N HIS A 148 -15.52 -31.33 -7.54
CA HIS A 148 -16.88 -30.80 -7.72
C HIS A 148 -16.91 -29.50 -8.57
N LEU A 149 -15.76 -29.03 -9.03
CA LEU A 149 -15.63 -27.80 -9.80
C LEU A 149 -15.09 -28.10 -11.19
N SER A 150 -15.55 -27.34 -12.18
CA SER A 150 -15.06 -27.43 -13.56
C SER A 150 -14.37 -26.11 -13.91
N SER A 151 -13.05 -26.14 -13.99
CA SER A 151 -12.22 -25.00 -14.36
C SER A 151 -11.00 -25.50 -15.12
N ASP A 152 -10.52 -24.70 -16.08
CA ASP A 152 -9.22 -24.91 -16.71
C ASP A 152 -8.07 -24.30 -15.89
N THR A 153 -8.40 -23.60 -14.81
CA THR A 153 -7.47 -22.98 -13.87
C THR A 153 -7.46 -23.75 -12.57
N LEU A 154 -6.29 -23.89 -11.95
CA LEU A 154 -6.12 -24.45 -10.62
C LEU A 154 -5.38 -23.44 -9.73
N ILE A 155 -5.87 -23.23 -8.52
CA ILE A 155 -5.13 -22.53 -7.47
C ILE A 155 -4.46 -23.55 -6.57
N LEU A 156 -3.14 -23.43 -6.41
CA LEU A 156 -2.34 -24.22 -5.48
C LEU A 156 -1.87 -23.32 -4.33
N ALA A 157 -2.18 -23.69 -3.09
CA ALA A 157 -1.86 -22.88 -1.91
C ALA A 157 -1.30 -23.75 -0.77
N ASN A 158 -0.56 -23.12 0.14
CA ASN A 158 -0.03 -23.82 1.32
C ASN A 158 -1.17 -24.31 2.20
N GLY A 159 -1.10 -25.59 2.58
CA GLY A 159 -2.01 -26.26 3.50
C GLY A 159 -1.45 -26.45 4.90
N ASP A 160 -0.15 -26.24 5.12
CA ASP A 160 0.48 -26.36 6.45
C ASP A 160 0.17 -25.14 7.33
N ASP A 161 0.03 -23.96 6.72
CA ASP A 161 -0.50 -22.74 7.34
C ASP A 161 -1.64 -22.17 6.48
N PHE A 162 -2.57 -21.45 7.10
CA PHE A 162 -3.84 -21.03 6.48
C PHE A 162 -3.81 -19.75 5.60
N PRO A 163 -2.95 -18.73 5.82
CA PRO A 163 -3.21 -17.40 5.26
C PRO A 163 -3.16 -17.34 3.74
N ASP A 164 -2.32 -18.15 3.09
CA ASP A 164 -2.19 -18.15 1.63
C ASP A 164 -3.47 -18.71 0.97
N ALA A 165 -3.94 -19.86 1.45
CA ALA A 165 -5.20 -20.45 0.97
C ALA A 165 -6.39 -19.50 1.25
N LEU A 166 -6.41 -18.86 2.43
CA LEU A 166 -7.48 -17.94 2.81
C LEU A 166 -7.49 -16.68 1.93
N SER A 167 -6.31 -16.19 1.54
CA SER A 167 -6.17 -15.03 0.65
C SER A 167 -6.79 -15.26 -0.73
N ALA A 168 -6.77 -16.50 -1.21
CA ALA A 168 -7.32 -16.86 -2.51
C ALA A 168 -8.79 -17.29 -2.47
N ALA A 169 -9.32 -17.62 -1.30
CA ALA A 169 -10.64 -18.23 -1.10
C ALA A 169 -11.76 -17.45 -1.79
N THR A 170 -11.81 -16.13 -1.59
CA THR A 170 -12.87 -15.28 -2.15
C THR A 170 -12.76 -15.15 -3.68
N PHE A 171 -11.54 -15.01 -4.20
CA PHE A 171 -11.30 -14.99 -5.64
C PHE A 171 -11.74 -16.31 -6.28
N ALA A 172 -11.28 -17.42 -5.72
CA ALA A 172 -11.63 -18.76 -6.17
C ALA A 172 -13.15 -18.99 -6.09
N GLY A 173 -13.80 -18.46 -5.05
CA GLY A 173 -15.25 -18.40 -4.91
C GLY A 173 -15.95 -17.70 -6.08
N ILE A 174 -15.56 -16.47 -6.39
CA ILE A 174 -16.18 -15.65 -7.43
C ILE A 174 -15.96 -16.25 -8.82
N LYS A 175 -14.74 -16.71 -9.13
CA LYS A 175 -14.41 -17.29 -10.44
C LYS A 175 -14.66 -18.79 -10.56
N GLN A 176 -15.12 -19.45 -9.50
CA GLN A 176 -15.37 -20.89 -9.46
C GLN A 176 -14.11 -21.71 -9.80
N ILE A 177 -12.96 -21.30 -9.27
CA ILE A 177 -11.66 -21.96 -9.46
C ILE A 177 -11.41 -22.91 -8.28
N PRO A 178 -11.02 -24.18 -8.50
CA PRO A 178 -10.64 -25.07 -7.42
C PRO A 178 -9.39 -24.60 -6.69
N ILE A 179 -9.40 -24.71 -5.36
CA ILE A 179 -8.21 -24.58 -4.50
C ILE A 179 -7.77 -25.97 -4.10
N VAL A 180 -6.53 -26.33 -4.43
CA VAL A 180 -5.87 -27.53 -3.92
C VAL A 180 -4.76 -27.11 -2.96
N LEU A 181 -4.74 -27.76 -1.81
CA LEU A 181 -3.73 -27.51 -0.78
C LEU A 181 -2.47 -28.35 -1.06
N THR A 182 -1.32 -27.79 -0.75
CA THR A 182 -0.01 -28.47 -0.82
C THR A 182 0.86 -28.14 0.39
N SER A 183 2.01 -28.79 0.50
CA SER A 183 3.05 -28.50 1.48
C SER A 183 4.35 -28.11 0.76
N THR A 184 5.39 -27.81 1.53
CA THR A 184 6.77 -27.62 1.04
C THR A 184 7.30 -28.82 0.25
N THR A 185 6.80 -30.02 0.55
CA THR A 185 6.96 -31.21 -0.28
C THR A 185 5.59 -31.59 -0.84
N LEU A 186 5.45 -31.66 -2.16
CA LEU A 186 4.20 -31.96 -2.82
C LEU A 186 3.67 -33.35 -2.41
N PRO A 187 2.46 -33.43 -1.84
CA PRO A 187 1.82 -34.70 -1.57
C PRO A 187 1.62 -35.49 -2.86
N LYS A 188 1.81 -36.81 -2.80
CA LYS A 188 1.60 -37.70 -3.96
C LYS A 188 0.19 -37.57 -4.56
N SER A 189 -0.81 -37.38 -3.71
CA SER A 189 -2.20 -37.18 -4.11
C SER A 189 -2.38 -35.90 -4.95
N VAL A 190 -1.70 -34.81 -4.59
CA VAL A 190 -1.73 -33.52 -5.32
C VAL A 190 -1.08 -33.66 -6.68
N ILE A 191 0.09 -34.32 -6.76
CA ILE A 191 0.80 -34.59 -8.03
C ILE A 191 -0.09 -35.41 -8.96
N GLN A 192 -0.67 -36.50 -8.47
CA GLN A 192 -1.56 -37.36 -9.25
C GLN A 192 -2.81 -36.62 -9.73
N TYR A 193 -3.40 -35.79 -8.88
CA TYR A 193 -4.57 -34.99 -9.25
C TYR A 193 -4.24 -33.96 -10.33
N TYR A 194 -3.12 -33.24 -10.21
CA TYR A 194 -2.66 -32.28 -11.22
C TYR A 194 -2.43 -32.97 -12.57
N GLN A 195 -1.73 -34.11 -12.58
CA GLN A 195 -1.46 -34.86 -13.81
C GLN A 195 -2.72 -35.44 -14.46
N ALA A 196 -3.69 -35.89 -13.65
CA ALA A 196 -4.94 -36.45 -14.16
C ALA A 196 -5.87 -35.37 -14.74
N THR A 197 -5.85 -34.16 -14.18
CA THR A 197 -6.73 -33.06 -14.60
C THR A 197 -6.11 -32.20 -15.70
N GLY A 198 -4.79 -32.04 -15.72
CA GLY A 198 -4.06 -31.24 -16.72
C GLY A 198 -4.59 -29.82 -16.86
N PRO A 199 -4.64 -29.01 -15.77
CA PRO A 199 -5.15 -27.65 -15.84
C PRO A 199 -4.30 -26.83 -16.83
N LYS A 200 -4.94 -25.94 -17.59
CA LYS A 200 -4.25 -25.04 -18.53
C LYS A 200 -3.47 -23.95 -17.80
N HIS A 201 -4.04 -23.48 -16.69
CA HIS A 201 -3.54 -22.36 -15.92
C HIS A 201 -3.31 -22.79 -14.47
N LEU A 202 -2.11 -22.54 -13.95
CA LEU A 202 -1.77 -22.82 -12.55
C LEU A 202 -1.38 -21.52 -11.84
N ILE A 203 -2.15 -21.16 -10.83
CA ILE A 203 -1.88 -20.02 -9.95
C ILE A 203 -1.39 -20.55 -8.61
N VAL A 204 -0.18 -20.17 -8.22
CA VAL A 204 0.41 -20.50 -6.91
C VAL A 204 0.24 -19.32 -5.97
N ILE A 205 -0.28 -19.57 -4.78
CA ILE A 205 -0.47 -18.56 -3.73
C ILE A 205 0.43 -18.93 -2.56
N GLY A 206 1.44 -18.10 -2.31
CA GLY A 206 2.50 -18.37 -1.33
C GLY A 206 3.90 -18.29 -1.94
N GLY A 207 4.86 -17.89 -1.10
CA GLY A 207 6.26 -17.72 -1.50
C GLY A 207 7.03 -19.04 -1.61
N GLU A 208 8.29 -18.96 -2.03
CA GLU A 208 9.19 -20.11 -2.19
C GLU A 208 9.39 -20.93 -0.91
N VAL A 209 9.33 -20.29 0.26
CA VAL A 209 9.51 -20.94 1.57
C VAL A 209 8.40 -21.96 1.86
N VAL A 210 7.18 -21.70 1.39
CA VAL A 210 5.99 -22.51 1.69
C VAL A 210 5.59 -23.41 0.53
N ILE A 211 5.90 -23.00 -0.71
CA ILE A 211 5.67 -23.80 -1.92
C ILE A 211 6.90 -23.66 -2.83
N PRO A 212 7.94 -24.51 -2.68
CA PRO A 212 9.17 -24.42 -3.45
C PRO A 212 8.96 -24.72 -4.94
N SER A 213 9.40 -23.82 -5.81
CA SER A 213 9.37 -24.01 -7.26
C SER A 213 10.18 -25.22 -7.72
N ALA A 214 11.24 -25.58 -6.98
CA ALA A 214 12.04 -26.77 -7.27
C ALA A 214 11.21 -28.08 -7.22
N ASP A 215 10.33 -28.22 -6.23
CA ASP A 215 9.50 -29.42 -6.10
C ASP A 215 8.33 -29.43 -7.10
N LEU A 216 7.79 -28.26 -7.44
CA LEU A 216 6.81 -28.10 -8.53
C LEU A 216 7.40 -28.55 -9.88
N SER A 217 8.56 -28.00 -10.24
CA SER A 217 9.26 -28.31 -11.51
C SER A 217 9.67 -29.77 -11.59
N LYS A 218 10.18 -30.34 -10.48
CA LYS A 218 10.54 -31.77 -10.40
C LYS A 218 9.37 -32.70 -10.70
N ASN A 219 8.14 -32.27 -10.41
CA ASN A 219 6.91 -33.04 -10.63
C ASN A 219 6.13 -32.59 -11.88
N ASN A 220 6.73 -31.76 -12.74
CA ASN A 220 6.14 -31.25 -13.99
C ASN A 220 4.88 -30.39 -13.79
N LEU A 221 4.82 -29.59 -12.71
CA LEU A 221 3.79 -28.56 -12.54
C LEU A 221 4.29 -27.24 -13.15
N THR A 222 3.58 -26.74 -14.16
CA THR A 222 3.94 -25.50 -14.85
C THR A 222 3.21 -24.33 -14.21
N VAL A 223 3.92 -23.47 -13.49
CA VAL A 223 3.34 -22.30 -12.82
C VAL A 223 3.21 -21.15 -13.82
N GLU A 224 2.01 -20.61 -13.96
CA GLU A 224 1.77 -19.42 -14.78
C GLU A 224 1.86 -18.14 -13.96
N THR A 225 1.26 -18.15 -12.77
CA THR A 225 1.24 -16.98 -11.89
C THR A 225 1.58 -17.42 -10.48
N ARG A 226 2.50 -16.68 -9.82
CA ARG A 226 2.74 -16.83 -8.38
C ARG A 226 2.46 -15.50 -7.67
N LEU A 227 1.57 -15.54 -6.68
CA LEU A 227 1.23 -14.37 -5.85
C LEU A 227 1.71 -14.60 -4.43
N ALA A 228 2.64 -13.76 -3.97
CA ALA A 228 3.23 -13.86 -2.64
C ALA A 228 3.75 -12.50 -2.15
N GLY A 229 3.55 -12.21 -0.87
CA GLY A 229 4.09 -11.05 -0.16
C GLY A 229 5.18 -11.42 0.85
N LEU A 230 5.73 -10.41 1.53
CA LEU A 230 6.68 -10.60 2.63
C LEU A 230 6.07 -11.32 3.82
N ASP A 231 4.77 -11.10 4.04
CA ASP A 231 3.97 -11.71 5.07
C ASP A 231 2.57 -12.05 4.54
N ARG A 232 1.73 -12.59 5.42
CA ARG A 232 0.35 -12.97 5.12
C ARG A 232 -0.53 -11.79 4.67
N TYR A 233 -0.28 -10.58 5.14
CA TYR A 233 -1.08 -9.40 4.83
C TYR A 233 -0.73 -8.87 3.45
N GLU A 234 0.55 -8.88 3.08
CA GLU A 234 0.99 -8.50 1.74
C GLU A 234 0.63 -9.58 0.70
N THR A 235 0.72 -10.88 1.02
CA THR A 235 0.19 -11.93 0.12
C THR A 235 -1.30 -11.67 -0.14
N ASN A 236 -2.09 -11.44 0.91
CA ASN A 236 -3.51 -11.13 0.79
C ASN A 236 -3.79 -9.87 -0.03
N ALA A 237 -3.03 -8.79 0.19
CA ALA A 237 -3.15 -7.56 -0.58
C ALA A 237 -2.80 -7.76 -2.07
N LYS A 238 -1.75 -8.54 -2.38
CA LYS A 238 -1.36 -8.87 -3.76
C LYS A 238 -2.40 -9.72 -4.47
N VAL A 239 -2.96 -10.73 -3.80
CA VAL A 239 -4.05 -11.53 -4.35
C VAL A 239 -5.26 -10.66 -4.66
N THR A 240 -5.65 -9.81 -3.71
CA THR A 240 -6.81 -8.92 -3.89
C THR A 240 -6.57 -7.88 -5.00
N ALA A 241 -5.38 -7.31 -5.09
CA ALA A 241 -5.02 -6.36 -6.15
C ALA A 241 -4.97 -7.00 -7.54
N TYR A 242 -4.41 -8.21 -7.65
CA TYR A 242 -4.45 -9.01 -8.89
C TYR A 242 -5.90 -9.27 -9.33
N MET A 243 -6.83 -9.35 -8.37
CA MET A 243 -8.22 -9.71 -8.58
C MET A 243 -9.23 -8.58 -8.59
N LYS A 244 -8.77 -7.32 -8.60
CA LYS A 244 -9.64 -6.14 -8.51
C LYS A 244 -10.81 -6.13 -9.50
N ASP A 245 -10.59 -6.65 -10.72
CA ASP A 245 -11.59 -6.67 -11.79
C ASP A 245 -12.66 -7.78 -11.59
N ALA A 246 -12.48 -8.67 -10.62
CA ALA A 246 -13.47 -9.68 -10.25
C ALA A 246 -14.50 -9.20 -9.24
N TYR A 247 -14.22 -8.09 -8.53
CA TYR A 247 -15.12 -7.54 -7.54
C TYR A 247 -16.15 -6.62 -8.19
N GLU A 248 -17.41 -6.80 -7.81
CA GLU A 248 -18.55 -6.00 -8.31
C GLU A 248 -19.17 -5.12 -7.22
N SER A 249 -18.80 -5.35 -5.95
CA SER A 249 -19.26 -4.55 -4.81
C SER A 249 -18.13 -3.71 -4.25
N ASP A 250 -18.45 -2.50 -3.84
CA ASP A 250 -17.58 -1.62 -3.06
C ASP A 250 -17.53 -2.02 -1.56
N ASP A 251 -18.35 -2.99 -1.13
CA ASP A 251 -18.21 -3.62 0.19
C ASP A 251 -16.86 -4.35 0.31
N LEU A 252 -16.41 -4.54 1.55
CA LEU A 252 -15.16 -5.24 1.86
C LEU A 252 -15.30 -6.05 3.15
N PHE A 253 -14.65 -7.20 3.21
CA PHE A 253 -14.64 -8.04 4.41
C PHE A 253 -13.25 -8.01 5.06
N LEU A 254 -13.18 -7.93 6.38
CA LEU A 254 -11.94 -8.02 7.15
C LEU A 254 -11.96 -9.22 8.08
N ALA A 255 -10.92 -10.03 8.01
CA ALA A 255 -10.70 -11.16 8.90
C ALA A 255 -9.34 -11.06 9.60
N SER A 256 -9.17 -11.79 10.71
CA SER A 256 -7.89 -11.84 11.41
C SER A 256 -6.86 -12.61 10.57
N GLY A 257 -5.68 -12.03 10.38
CA GLY A 257 -4.55 -12.76 9.81
C GLY A 257 -3.93 -13.75 10.79
N ILE A 258 -4.31 -13.76 12.07
CA ILE A 258 -3.71 -14.63 13.10
C ILE A 258 -4.59 -15.86 13.39
N THR A 259 -5.91 -15.73 13.21
CA THR A 259 -6.86 -16.83 13.40
C THR A 259 -7.94 -16.81 12.33
N PHE A 260 -8.21 -17.97 11.73
CA PHE A 260 -9.01 -18.07 10.50
C PHE A 260 -10.42 -18.67 10.61
N PRO A 261 -10.85 -19.40 11.66
CA PRO A 261 -12.17 -20.04 11.66
C PRO A 261 -13.33 -19.08 11.41
N ASP A 262 -13.25 -17.86 11.94
CA ASP A 262 -14.23 -16.79 11.71
C ASP A 262 -14.21 -16.28 10.25
N ALA A 263 -13.06 -16.40 9.58
CA ALA A 263 -12.87 -15.98 8.20
C ALA A 263 -13.50 -16.94 7.19
N VAL A 264 -13.51 -18.26 7.46
CA VAL A 264 -13.94 -19.28 6.48
C VAL A 264 -15.42 -19.17 6.13
N ALA A 265 -16.30 -18.97 7.11
CA ALA A 265 -17.70 -18.70 6.79
C ALA A 265 -17.84 -17.36 6.03
N GLY A 266 -16.99 -16.39 6.37
CA GLY A 266 -16.97 -15.07 5.76
C GLY A 266 -16.49 -15.03 4.32
N THR A 267 -15.59 -15.92 3.88
CA THR A 267 -15.14 -15.99 2.48
C THR A 267 -16.29 -16.32 1.53
N VAL A 268 -17.22 -17.19 1.96
CA VAL A 268 -18.42 -17.54 1.18
C VAL A 268 -19.36 -16.34 1.08
N LEU A 269 -19.57 -15.63 2.19
CA LEU A 269 -20.39 -14.40 2.19
C LEU A 269 -19.75 -13.30 1.33
N ALA A 270 -18.44 -13.07 1.47
CA ALA A 270 -17.69 -12.12 0.66
C ALA A 270 -17.78 -12.45 -0.84
N SER A 271 -17.63 -13.73 -1.19
CA SER A 271 -17.77 -14.21 -2.57
C SER A 271 -19.19 -14.00 -3.11
N LYS A 272 -20.21 -14.26 -2.28
CA LYS A 272 -21.62 -14.02 -2.62
C LYS A 272 -21.88 -12.53 -2.90
N PHE A 273 -21.22 -11.65 -2.14
CA PHE A 273 -21.28 -10.20 -2.32
C PHE A 273 -20.37 -9.71 -3.45
N LYS A 274 -19.56 -10.60 -4.04
CA LYS A 274 -18.51 -10.27 -5.01
C LYS A 274 -17.61 -9.15 -4.49
N ALA A 275 -17.27 -9.23 -3.21
CA ALA A 275 -16.44 -8.29 -2.47
C ALA A 275 -15.13 -8.95 -2.03
N PRO A 276 -14.02 -8.22 -1.87
CA PRO A 276 -12.77 -8.77 -1.35
C PRO A 276 -12.86 -9.15 0.13
N LEU A 277 -12.02 -10.10 0.54
CA LEU A 277 -11.73 -10.38 1.95
C LEU A 277 -10.26 -10.10 2.22
N LEU A 278 -10.01 -9.16 3.14
CA LEU A 278 -8.68 -8.75 3.55
C LEU A 278 -8.31 -9.29 4.95
N LEU A 279 -7.02 -9.56 5.14
CA LEU A 279 -6.47 -9.98 6.42
C LEU A 279 -5.92 -8.79 7.18
N THR A 280 -6.12 -8.75 8.50
CA THR A 280 -5.63 -7.66 9.35
C THR A 280 -5.03 -8.15 10.65
N GLU A 281 -4.22 -7.29 11.29
CA GLU A 281 -3.71 -7.53 12.63
C GLU A 281 -4.81 -7.33 13.69
N LYS A 282 -4.59 -7.90 14.87
CA LYS A 282 -5.51 -7.77 16.00
C LYS A 282 -5.68 -6.32 16.44
N GLU A 283 -4.59 -5.55 16.48
CA GLU A 283 -4.56 -4.21 17.09
C GLU A 283 -4.41 -3.08 16.07
N ASP A 284 -4.18 -3.40 14.79
CA ASP A 284 -3.98 -2.39 13.75
C ASP A 284 -4.33 -2.92 12.35
N ILE A 285 -4.25 -2.05 11.34
CA ILE A 285 -4.43 -2.38 9.92
C ILE A 285 -3.08 -2.24 9.20
N PRO A 286 -2.51 -3.31 8.62
CA PRO A 286 -1.26 -3.23 7.86
C PRO A 286 -1.31 -2.22 6.71
N PRO A 287 -0.23 -1.51 6.37
CA PRO A 287 -0.26 -0.46 5.33
C PRO A 287 -0.71 -0.92 3.94
N SER A 288 -0.34 -2.14 3.55
CA SER A 288 -0.76 -2.78 2.29
C SER A 288 -2.27 -2.99 2.24
N VAL A 289 -2.86 -3.38 3.38
CA VAL A 289 -4.29 -3.61 3.56
C VAL A 289 -5.04 -2.29 3.60
N TYR A 290 -4.55 -1.31 4.38
CA TYR A 290 -5.17 0.02 4.52
C TYR A 290 -5.21 0.78 3.20
N THR A 291 -4.14 0.67 2.39
CA THR A 291 -4.09 1.26 1.04
C THR A 291 -5.13 0.61 0.13
N LEU A 292 -5.27 -0.71 0.15
CA LEU A 292 -6.22 -1.39 -0.70
C LEU A 292 -7.67 -1.14 -0.30
N MET A 293 -7.96 -1.06 1.01
CA MET A 293 -9.28 -0.65 1.51
C MET A 293 -9.69 0.71 0.93
N ARG A 294 -8.76 1.67 0.94
CA ARG A 294 -8.97 3.00 0.39
C ARG A 294 -9.28 2.96 -1.11
N GLU A 295 -8.46 2.23 -1.87
CA GLU A 295 -8.59 2.14 -3.33
C GLU A 295 -9.89 1.43 -3.74
N HIS A 296 -10.21 0.31 -3.09
CA HIS A 296 -11.40 -0.49 -3.37
C HIS A 296 -12.69 0.27 -3.05
N MET A 297 -12.77 0.86 -1.85
CA MET A 297 -13.96 1.59 -1.39
C MET A 297 -14.02 3.03 -1.92
N LYS A 298 -13.01 3.45 -2.70
CA LYS A 298 -12.91 4.80 -3.29
C LYS A 298 -13.02 5.91 -2.24
N ILE A 299 -12.42 5.70 -1.06
CA ILE A 299 -12.49 6.66 0.06
C ILE A 299 -11.34 7.66 -0.05
N GLU A 300 -11.68 8.93 -0.02
CA GLU A 300 -10.71 10.02 0.09
C GLU A 300 -10.53 10.45 1.55
N PRO A 301 -9.35 10.96 1.92
CA PRO A 301 -9.18 11.65 3.19
C PRO A 301 -10.23 12.74 3.34
N PRO A 302 -10.77 12.95 4.55
CA PRO A 302 -11.57 14.12 4.83
C PRO A 302 -10.81 15.36 4.36
N PRO A 303 -11.47 16.34 3.70
CA PRO A 303 -10.81 17.56 3.29
C PRO A 303 -10.10 18.16 4.50
N LYS A 304 -8.78 18.44 4.34
CA LYS A 304 -7.98 19.04 5.40
C LYS A 304 -8.71 20.28 5.92
N SER A 305 -9.03 20.32 7.21
CA SER A 305 -9.33 21.60 7.85
C SER A 305 -8.04 22.42 7.77
N THR A 306 -7.98 23.35 6.82
CA THR A 306 -6.93 24.36 6.80
C THR A 306 -7.09 25.21 8.05
N ASN A 307 -6.33 24.88 9.10
CA ASN A 307 -5.83 25.87 10.04
C ASN A 307 -4.80 26.74 9.31
N GLU A 308 -5.25 27.43 8.27
CA GLU A 308 -4.66 28.68 7.83
C GLU A 308 -5.60 29.77 8.32
N GLY A 309 -5.04 30.80 8.95
CA GLY A 309 -5.81 31.89 9.54
C GLY A 309 -6.83 32.45 8.55
N THR A 310 -8.08 32.07 8.71
CA THR A 310 -9.20 32.61 7.96
C THR A 310 -10.00 33.47 8.90
N THR A 311 -10.20 34.71 8.49
CA THR A 311 -11.12 35.66 9.09
C THR A 311 -12.44 34.95 9.45
N PRO A 312 -12.95 35.05 10.69
CA PRO A 312 -14.11 34.27 11.11
C PRO A 312 -15.31 34.51 10.18
N GLN A 313 -15.84 33.41 9.62
CA GLN A 313 -17.01 33.44 8.76
C GLN A 313 -18.22 33.90 9.60
N LYS A 314 -18.88 34.99 9.20
CA LYS A 314 -20.05 35.51 9.92
C LYS A 314 -21.36 34.96 9.35
N GLY A 315 -22.26 34.56 10.24
CA GLY A 315 -23.62 34.11 9.93
C GLY A 315 -24.66 34.91 10.69
N ILE A 316 -25.86 35.02 10.12
CA ILE A 316 -27.01 35.70 10.73
C ILE A 316 -28.03 34.65 11.18
N VAL A 317 -28.48 34.72 12.43
CA VAL A 317 -29.49 33.81 13.01
C VAL A 317 -30.87 34.05 12.38
N THR A 318 -31.47 33.03 11.76
CA THR A 318 -32.78 33.14 11.08
C THR A 318 -33.95 32.56 11.88
N ALA A 319 -33.70 31.84 12.98
CA ALA A 319 -34.75 31.25 13.82
C ALA A 319 -35.67 32.32 14.43
N SER A 320 -36.97 32.25 14.14
CA SER A 320 -37.96 33.26 14.55
C SER A 320 -38.10 33.44 16.06
N SER A 321 -37.83 32.39 16.86
CA SER A 321 -37.88 32.40 18.32
C SER A 321 -36.49 32.48 18.98
N GLY A 322 -35.45 32.80 18.20
CA GLY A 322 -34.06 32.67 18.61
C GLY A 322 -33.51 31.24 18.49
N LEU A 323 -32.20 31.10 18.51
CA LEU A 323 -31.46 29.86 18.28
C LEU A 323 -30.68 29.45 19.54
N ASN A 324 -30.92 28.24 20.05
CA ASN A 324 -30.23 27.75 21.24
C ASN A 324 -28.76 27.43 20.94
N LEU A 325 -27.85 28.06 21.70
CA LEU A 325 -26.46 27.66 21.86
C LEU A 325 -26.41 26.50 22.85
N ARG A 326 -25.87 25.34 22.44
CA ARG A 326 -25.87 24.10 23.22
C ARG A 326 -24.46 23.66 23.60
N ASP A 327 -24.33 22.88 24.66
CA ASP A 327 -23.04 22.33 25.10
C ASP A 327 -22.44 21.30 24.12
N THR A 328 -23.29 20.57 23.41
CA THR A 328 -22.94 19.53 22.44
C THR A 328 -23.65 19.78 21.09
N PRO A 329 -23.11 19.29 19.96
CA PRO A 329 -23.72 19.43 18.63
C PRO A 329 -24.90 18.45 18.44
N SER A 330 -25.88 18.53 19.34
CA SER A 330 -27.06 17.67 19.38
C SER A 330 -28.30 18.48 19.72
N SER A 331 -29.44 18.11 19.13
CA SER A 331 -30.74 18.71 19.43
C SER A 331 -31.19 18.44 20.88
N THR A 332 -30.62 17.41 21.52
CA THR A 332 -30.85 17.05 22.92
C THR A 332 -29.82 17.64 23.89
N GLY A 333 -28.79 18.35 23.40
CA GLY A 333 -27.76 18.98 24.25
C GLY A 333 -28.34 20.07 25.16
N ILE A 334 -27.69 20.36 26.28
CA ILE A 334 -28.13 21.36 27.25
C ILE A 334 -28.05 22.75 26.61
N ALA A 335 -29.15 23.51 26.64
CA ALA A 335 -29.18 24.89 26.14
C ALA A 335 -28.45 25.83 27.11
N LEU A 336 -27.32 26.39 26.67
CA LEU A 336 -26.47 27.31 27.42
C LEU A 336 -27.04 28.74 27.45
N VAL A 337 -27.60 29.18 26.31
CA VAL A 337 -28.26 30.48 26.09
C VAL A 337 -29.02 30.44 24.75
N THR A 338 -30.05 31.28 24.58
CA THR A 338 -30.75 31.46 23.30
C THR A 338 -30.28 32.75 22.62
N ILE A 339 -29.78 32.64 21.39
CA ILE A 339 -29.29 33.75 20.56
C ILE A 339 -30.47 34.36 19.79
N PRO A 340 -30.74 35.68 19.88
CA PRO A 340 -31.87 36.30 19.19
C PRO A 340 -31.78 36.19 17.66
N LYS A 341 -32.94 36.22 16.98
CA LYS A 341 -33.02 36.34 15.52
C LYS A 341 -32.27 37.60 15.03
N ASP A 342 -31.71 37.51 13.83
CA ASP A 342 -30.95 38.54 13.12
C ASP A 342 -29.62 38.92 13.80
N THR A 343 -29.23 38.20 14.86
CA THR A 343 -27.92 38.33 15.49
C THR A 343 -26.85 37.81 14.53
N THR A 344 -25.85 38.66 14.24
CA THR A 344 -24.64 38.25 13.53
C THR A 344 -23.67 37.59 14.50
N ILE A 345 -23.27 36.37 14.19
CA ILE A 345 -22.35 35.57 15.00
C ILE A 345 -21.18 35.07 14.16
N GLU A 346 -20.06 34.80 14.82
CA GLU A 346 -18.92 34.14 14.20
C GLU A 346 -19.13 32.64 14.19
N LEU A 347 -18.92 32.00 13.05
CA LEU A 347 -19.01 30.55 12.87
C LEU A 347 -17.57 30.02 12.93
N ASN A 348 -17.16 29.58 14.12
CA ASN A 348 -15.77 29.24 14.42
C ASN A 348 -15.41 27.81 13.98
N GLU A 349 -16.37 26.89 14.01
CA GLU A 349 -16.18 25.47 13.69
C GLU A 349 -17.51 24.92 13.13
N GLN A 350 -17.47 23.94 12.22
CA GLN A 350 -18.68 23.24 11.77
C GLN A 350 -18.52 21.74 11.97
N GLN A 351 -19.50 21.10 12.63
CA GLN A 351 -19.59 19.66 12.81
C GLN A 351 -20.97 19.19 12.34
N GLY A 352 -21.03 18.54 11.18
CA GLY A 352 -22.31 18.18 10.56
C GLY A 352 -23.21 19.39 10.33
N GLN A 353 -24.45 19.33 10.84
CA GLN A 353 -25.44 20.41 10.78
C GLN A 353 -25.35 21.37 11.98
N TRP A 354 -24.16 21.54 12.57
CA TRP A 354 -23.94 22.40 13.73
C TRP A 354 -22.74 23.32 13.52
N TYR A 355 -22.88 24.59 13.91
CA TYR A 355 -21.77 25.54 14.04
C TYR A 355 -21.41 25.73 15.50
N LYS A 356 -20.11 25.80 15.79
CA LYS A 356 -19.62 26.28 17.08
C LYS A 356 -19.47 27.79 17.03
N THR A 357 -19.97 28.47 18.05
CA THR A 357 -19.90 29.92 18.17
C THR A 357 -19.73 30.33 19.63
N THR A 358 -19.39 31.60 19.85
CA THR A 358 -19.37 32.20 21.18
C THR A 358 -20.35 33.36 21.24
N TYR A 359 -21.27 33.33 22.20
CA TYR A 359 -22.24 34.39 22.44
C TYR A 359 -22.33 34.67 23.95
N GLN A 360 -22.21 35.95 24.35
CA GLN A 360 -22.19 36.38 25.76
C GLN A 360 -21.20 35.58 26.63
N SER A 361 -19.98 35.40 26.13
CA SER A 361 -18.90 34.64 26.79
C SER A 361 -19.19 33.14 27.04
N LYS A 362 -20.26 32.60 26.46
CA LYS A 362 -20.52 31.15 26.42
C LYS A 362 -20.15 30.61 25.05
N THR A 363 -19.38 29.52 25.01
CA THR A 363 -19.02 28.82 23.77
C THR A 363 -19.81 27.52 23.68
N GLY A 364 -20.42 27.26 22.54
CA GLY A 364 -21.26 26.08 22.32
C GLY A 364 -21.65 25.92 20.85
N TRP A 365 -22.62 25.06 20.60
CA TRP A 365 -23.06 24.62 19.27
C TRP A 365 -24.47 25.11 18.96
N ILE A 366 -24.66 25.62 17.76
CA ILE A 366 -25.94 26.07 17.21
C ILE A 366 -26.24 25.31 15.92
N SER A 367 -27.51 25.11 15.59
CA SER A 367 -27.85 24.37 14.36
C SER A 367 -27.66 25.24 13.11
N ALA A 368 -26.96 24.68 12.11
CA ALA A 368 -26.68 25.30 10.83
C ALA A 368 -27.95 25.62 10.02
N ASN A 369 -29.04 24.87 10.24
CA ASN A 369 -30.32 25.06 9.59
C ASN A 369 -30.95 26.45 9.83
N TYR A 370 -30.48 27.17 10.85
CA TYR A 370 -31.00 28.47 11.24
C TYR A 370 -29.98 29.60 11.08
N ILE A 371 -29.01 29.45 10.16
CA ILE A 371 -27.98 30.44 9.89
C ILE A 371 -27.90 30.77 8.39
N THR A 372 -27.92 32.06 8.04
CA THR A 372 -27.59 32.54 6.68
C THR A 372 -26.18 33.15 6.68
N LYS A 373 -25.30 32.65 5.81
CA LYS A 373 -23.90 33.11 5.69
C LYS A 373 -23.81 34.43 4.91
N SER A 374 -23.02 35.40 5.39
CA SER A 374 -22.80 36.68 4.71
C SER A 374 -21.63 36.57 3.72
N THR A 375 -21.89 36.70 2.41
CA THR A 375 -20.86 36.68 1.36
C THR A 375 -20.39 38.09 1.00
N THR A 376 -19.07 38.33 1.02
CA THR A 376 -18.46 39.58 0.53
C THR A 376 -17.57 39.27 -0.68
N LYS A 377 -17.60 40.18 -1.67
CA LYS A 377 -17.11 40.10 -3.07
C LYS A 377 -15.73 39.45 -3.31
N ILE A 378 -15.68 38.65 -4.38
CA ILE A 378 -14.50 37.97 -4.97
C ILE A 378 -13.68 38.95 -5.82
N ILE A 379 -12.36 38.96 -5.64
CA ILE A 379 -11.39 39.33 -6.69
C ILE A 379 -11.00 38.01 -7.38
N LYS A 380 -11.16 37.94 -8.70
CA LYS A 380 -10.86 36.75 -9.52
C LYS A 380 -9.34 36.54 -9.56
N GLU A 381 -8.87 35.33 -9.23
CA GLU A 381 -7.49 34.91 -9.47
C GLU A 381 -7.14 35.04 -10.97
N PRO A 382 -5.90 35.42 -11.34
CA PRO A 382 -5.51 35.56 -12.74
C PRO A 382 -5.48 34.21 -13.46
N GLU A 383 -6.04 34.16 -14.68
CA GLU A 383 -6.00 32.99 -15.55
C GLU A 383 -4.54 32.66 -15.92
N LYS A 384 -4.17 31.39 -16.03
CA LYS A 384 -2.81 30.95 -16.42
C LYS A 384 -2.82 30.27 -17.79
N GLY A 385 -1.72 30.31 -18.53
CA GLY A 385 -1.57 29.61 -19.80
C GLY A 385 -0.14 29.14 -20.04
N THR A 386 0.02 28.07 -20.82
CA THR A 386 1.31 27.45 -21.15
C THR A 386 1.74 27.85 -22.56
N ILE A 387 2.99 28.28 -22.73
CA ILE A 387 3.55 28.63 -24.05
C ILE A 387 3.72 27.38 -24.93
N THR A 388 3.15 27.38 -26.13
CA THR A 388 3.20 26.27 -27.09
C THR A 388 4.06 26.54 -28.33
N ALA A 389 4.61 27.75 -28.49
CA ALA A 389 5.53 28.06 -29.59
C ALA A 389 6.77 27.14 -29.53
N LEU A 390 7.10 26.49 -30.64
CA LEU A 390 8.31 25.67 -30.75
C LEU A 390 9.57 26.53 -30.51
N GLY A 391 10.35 26.17 -29.50
CA GLY A 391 11.52 26.93 -29.05
C GLY A 391 11.16 28.01 -28.03
N SER A 392 10.79 29.22 -28.49
CA SER A 392 10.42 30.32 -27.59
C SER A 392 9.42 31.30 -28.23
N LEU A 393 8.62 31.95 -27.38
CA LEU A 393 7.65 32.98 -27.76
C LEU A 393 8.12 34.37 -27.33
N ASN A 394 8.17 35.31 -28.26
CA ASN A 394 8.58 36.69 -27.95
C ASN A 394 7.55 37.41 -27.08
N LEU A 395 7.99 37.92 -25.92
CA LEU A 395 7.30 38.92 -25.10
C LEU A 395 7.60 40.31 -25.67
N ARG A 396 6.59 41.06 -26.09
CA ARG A 396 6.75 42.34 -26.79
C ARG A 396 6.19 43.52 -25.99
N GLU A 397 6.68 44.73 -26.23
CA GLU A 397 6.18 45.94 -25.56
C GLU A 397 4.71 46.25 -25.92
N THR A 398 4.33 45.98 -27.17
CA THR A 398 2.98 46.23 -27.71
C THR A 398 2.38 44.94 -28.29
N PRO A 399 1.05 44.77 -28.32
CA PRO A 399 0.37 43.59 -28.89
C PRO A 399 0.38 43.64 -30.43
N SER A 400 1.58 43.57 -31.02
CA SER A 400 1.83 43.66 -32.46
C SER A 400 2.99 42.74 -32.85
N PRO A 401 2.91 42.03 -33.99
CA PRO A 401 3.99 41.17 -34.47
C PRO A 401 5.27 41.97 -34.82
N THR A 402 5.16 43.28 -35.02
CA THR A 402 6.28 44.20 -35.29
C THR A 402 6.76 44.98 -34.06
N GLY A 403 6.15 44.79 -32.88
CA GLY A 403 6.54 45.49 -31.66
C GLY A 403 7.91 45.05 -31.13
N ASN A 404 8.62 45.94 -30.44
CA ASN A 404 9.93 45.64 -29.84
C ASN A 404 9.85 44.42 -28.92
N VAL A 405 10.84 43.52 -29.03
CA VAL A 405 10.93 42.31 -28.20
C VAL A 405 11.62 42.65 -26.88
N LEU A 406 10.94 42.41 -25.76
CA LEU A 406 11.45 42.60 -24.40
C LEU A 406 12.30 41.42 -23.93
N THR A 407 11.86 40.20 -24.25
CA THR A 407 12.56 38.94 -23.99
C THR A 407 11.84 37.80 -24.74
N ALA A 408 12.41 36.60 -24.74
CA ALA A 408 11.76 35.40 -25.25
C ALA A 408 11.39 34.45 -24.10
N ILE A 409 10.18 33.90 -24.15
CA ILE A 409 9.63 32.97 -23.15
C ILE A 409 9.74 31.54 -23.70
N PRO A 410 10.46 30.62 -23.05
CA PRO A 410 10.64 29.25 -23.54
C PRO A 410 9.31 28.49 -23.67
N GLN A 411 9.24 27.56 -24.61
CA GLN A 411 8.14 26.60 -24.74
C GLN A 411 7.90 25.87 -23.40
N GLY A 412 6.63 25.59 -23.07
CA GLY A 412 6.25 24.91 -21.82
C GLY A 412 6.20 25.82 -20.60
N THR A 413 6.68 27.06 -20.70
CA THR A 413 6.60 28.03 -19.59
C THR A 413 5.14 28.36 -19.30
N MET A 414 4.72 28.22 -18.04
CA MET A 414 3.41 28.67 -17.58
C MET A 414 3.48 30.13 -17.16
N VAL A 415 2.59 30.95 -17.69
CA VAL A 415 2.55 32.39 -17.47
C VAL A 415 1.14 32.84 -17.09
N GLU A 416 1.05 33.89 -16.28
CA GLU A 416 -0.25 34.49 -15.93
C GLU A 416 -0.77 35.32 -17.11
N LEU A 417 -2.02 35.09 -17.50
CA LEU A 417 -2.74 35.84 -18.52
C LEU A 417 -3.49 36.98 -17.82
N ILE A 418 -2.77 38.06 -17.60
CA ILE A 418 -3.21 39.23 -16.86
C ILE A 418 -4.34 39.95 -17.61
N GLN A 419 -4.28 39.95 -18.94
CA GLN A 419 -5.24 40.63 -19.81
C GLN A 419 -5.24 39.99 -21.21
N LYS A 420 -6.38 39.97 -21.90
CA LYS A 420 -6.47 39.60 -23.33
C LYS A 420 -6.89 40.80 -24.18
N GLN A 421 -6.19 41.02 -25.28
CA GLN A 421 -6.55 42.01 -26.29
C GLN A 421 -6.37 41.39 -27.68
N ALA A 422 -7.49 41.16 -28.39
CA ALA A 422 -7.50 40.42 -29.66
C ALA A 422 -6.73 39.08 -29.55
N GLN A 423 -5.78 38.82 -30.44
CA GLN A 423 -4.92 37.62 -30.43
C GLN A 423 -3.65 37.80 -29.60
N TRP A 424 -3.70 38.58 -28.52
CA TRP A 424 -2.56 38.79 -27.63
C TRP A 424 -2.96 38.67 -26.16
N TYR A 425 -2.11 38.04 -25.37
CA TYR A 425 -2.18 38.03 -23.91
C TYR A 425 -1.12 38.94 -23.31
N LYS A 426 -1.48 39.72 -22.29
CA LYS A 426 -0.53 40.45 -21.46
C LYS A 426 -0.07 39.55 -20.32
N THR A 427 1.24 39.46 -20.13
CA THR A 427 1.83 38.64 -19.08
C THR A 427 3.08 39.28 -18.50
N THR A 428 3.59 38.72 -17.40
CA THR A 428 4.85 39.11 -16.78
C THR A 428 5.79 37.90 -16.77
N TYR A 429 7.00 38.07 -17.29
CA TYR A 429 8.04 37.05 -17.27
C TYR A 429 9.39 37.70 -16.97
N GLN A 430 10.12 37.16 -15.98
CA GLN A 430 11.40 37.71 -15.49
C GLN A 430 11.33 39.22 -15.18
N SER A 431 10.29 39.64 -14.45
CA SER A 431 10.04 41.04 -14.06
C SER A 431 9.81 42.01 -15.22
N LYS A 432 9.66 41.53 -16.46
CA LYS A 432 9.21 42.33 -17.61
C LYS A 432 7.74 42.03 -17.91
N THR A 433 6.93 43.07 -18.06
CA THR A 433 5.52 42.94 -18.45
C THR A 433 5.34 43.34 -19.91
N GLY A 434 4.73 42.48 -20.71
CA GLY A 434 4.53 42.69 -22.14
C GLY A 434 3.44 41.80 -22.71
N TRP A 435 3.39 41.72 -24.04
CA TRP A 435 2.37 41.01 -24.80
C TRP A 435 2.95 39.82 -25.56
N ILE A 436 2.26 38.68 -25.49
CA ILE A 436 2.57 37.45 -26.22
C ILE A 436 1.41 37.08 -27.15
N SER A 437 1.70 36.45 -28.28
CA SER A 437 0.66 36.02 -29.23
C SER A 437 -0.17 34.88 -28.63
N ALA A 438 -1.49 35.02 -28.66
CA ALA A 438 -2.44 34.04 -28.13
C ALA A 438 -2.45 32.73 -28.92
N ASP A 439 -2.04 32.75 -30.20
CA ASP A 439 -1.95 31.56 -31.06
C ASP A 439 -0.95 30.51 -30.55
N TYR A 440 -0.03 30.95 -29.69
CA TYR A 440 1.03 30.12 -29.12
C TYR A 440 0.93 30.00 -27.59
N VAL A 441 -0.29 30.15 -27.05
CA VAL A 441 -0.58 29.99 -25.63
C VAL A 441 -1.78 29.08 -25.48
N SER A 442 -1.58 27.94 -24.81
CA SER A 442 -2.67 27.06 -24.38
C SER A 442 -3.17 27.49 -22.99
N PRO A 443 -4.37 28.09 -22.85
CA PRO A 443 -4.89 28.50 -21.55
C PRO A 443 -5.17 27.27 -20.68
N ALA A 444 -4.93 27.36 -19.37
CA ALA A 444 -5.43 26.39 -18.42
C ALA A 444 -6.97 26.48 -18.41
N THR A 445 -7.65 25.48 -18.98
CA THR A 445 -9.11 25.49 -19.09
C THR A 445 -9.75 25.47 -17.71
N THR A 446 -10.56 26.49 -17.41
CA THR A 446 -11.59 26.40 -16.38
C THR A 446 -12.79 25.68 -16.99
N TYR A 447 -13.17 24.55 -16.39
CA TYR A 447 -14.39 23.85 -16.77
C TYR A 447 -15.58 24.45 -16.04
N ASN A 448 -16.49 25.08 -16.79
CA ASN A 448 -17.91 25.15 -16.43
C ASN A 448 -18.58 23.90 -17.00
N VAL A 449 -19.25 23.12 -16.15
CA VAL A 449 -20.16 22.05 -16.61
C VAL A 449 -21.49 22.21 -15.89
N ASN A 450 -22.45 22.82 -16.57
CA ASN A 450 -23.86 22.48 -16.42
C ASN A 450 -24.16 21.37 -17.43
N SER A 451 -24.07 20.12 -17.00
CA SER A 451 -24.82 18.97 -17.53
C SER A 451 -24.58 17.81 -16.58
N THR A 452 -25.66 17.34 -15.98
CA THR A 452 -25.73 16.31 -14.96
C THR A 452 -25.43 14.92 -15.52
N THR A 453 -24.35 14.32 -15.02
CA THR A 453 -24.42 13.02 -14.33
C THR A 453 -23.55 13.15 -13.09
N SER A 454 -24.20 13.44 -11.97
CA SER A 454 -23.59 13.38 -10.64
C SER A 454 -23.17 11.94 -10.36
N ILE A 455 -21.89 11.73 -10.06
CA ILE A 455 -21.51 10.55 -9.27
C ILE A 455 -21.89 10.89 -7.83
N ASP A 456 -22.75 10.05 -7.27
CA ASP A 456 -23.11 10.08 -5.87
C ASP A 456 -21.87 9.70 -5.04
N LEU A 457 -21.41 10.62 -4.17
CA LEU A 457 -20.30 10.42 -3.25
C LEU A 457 -20.80 10.11 -1.82
N SER A 458 -22.06 9.72 -1.67
CA SER A 458 -22.51 9.06 -0.45
C SER A 458 -21.78 7.71 -0.32
N VAL A 459 -21.45 7.35 0.93
CA VAL A 459 -20.69 6.16 1.36
C VAL A 459 -20.70 5.02 0.33
N ASN A 460 -19.52 4.68 -0.18
CA ASN A 460 -19.37 3.59 -1.14
C ASN A 460 -18.90 2.32 -0.41
N GLY A 461 -19.88 1.47 -0.04
CA GLY A 461 -19.66 0.16 0.61
C GLY A 461 -19.49 0.18 2.14
N THR A 462 -19.58 -1.01 2.74
CA THR A 462 -19.40 -1.28 4.18
C THR A 462 -18.24 -2.26 4.41
N VAL A 463 -17.41 -1.97 5.41
CA VAL A 463 -16.41 -2.91 5.93
C VAL A 463 -17.07 -3.89 6.90
N TYR A 464 -17.21 -5.14 6.50
CA TYR A 464 -17.69 -6.22 7.37
C TYR A 464 -16.53 -6.82 8.16
N ILE A 465 -16.46 -6.52 9.45
CA ILE A 465 -15.44 -7.07 10.36
C ILE A 465 -15.91 -8.44 10.85
N LEU A 466 -15.17 -9.48 10.51
CA LEU A 466 -15.47 -10.86 10.83
C LEU A 466 -14.81 -11.26 12.15
N GLY A 467 -15.66 -11.53 13.14
CA GLY A 467 -15.25 -12.03 14.46
C GLY A 467 -15.11 -10.96 15.54
N GLY A 468 -14.96 -11.45 16.78
CA GLY A 468 -15.08 -10.63 17.98
C GLY A 468 -13.87 -9.73 18.26
N THR A 469 -14.02 -8.85 19.25
CA THR A 469 -12.97 -7.92 19.68
C THR A 469 -11.73 -8.60 20.26
N ALA A 470 -11.81 -9.88 20.61
CA ALA A 470 -10.65 -10.65 21.05
C ALA A 470 -9.65 -10.94 19.91
N ILE A 471 -10.12 -10.97 18.65
CA ILE A 471 -9.31 -11.35 17.48
C ILE A 471 -9.08 -10.20 16.50
N ILE A 472 -10.03 -9.26 16.41
CA ILE A 472 -9.89 -7.96 15.75
C ILE A 472 -10.43 -6.91 16.73
N SER A 473 -9.53 -6.25 17.43
CA SER A 473 -9.83 -5.37 18.56
C SER A 473 -10.78 -4.22 18.22
N SER A 474 -11.37 -3.64 19.26
CA SER A 474 -12.03 -2.34 19.14
C SER A 474 -11.06 -1.25 18.67
N ASN A 475 -9.74 -1.39 18.92
CA ASN A 475 -8.74 -0.46 18.41
C ASN A 475 -8.66 -0.52 16.88
N SER A 476 -8.54 -1.71 16.29
CA SER A 476 -8.56 -1.88 14.82
C SER A 476 -9.85 -1.34 14.22
N GLN A 477 -11.00 -1.61 14.85
CA GLN A 477 -12.28 -1.02 14.40
C GLN A 477 -12.29 0.50 14.51
N ASN A 478 -11.78 1.07 15.60
CA ASN A 478 -11.66 2.52 15.74
C ASN A 478 -10.71 3.13 14.68
N ILE A 479 -9.68 2.41 14.22
CA ILE A 479 -8.80 2.86 13.13
C ILE A 479 -9.57 2.89 11.81
N ILE A 480 -10.33 1.83 11.53
CA ILE A 480 -11.21 1.73 10.35
C ILE A 480 -12.23 2.88 10.34
N GLU A 481 -12.85 3.16 11.49
CA GLU A 481 -13.86 4.22 11.64
C GLU A 481 -13.25 5.62 11.81
N GLY A 482 -11.92 5.76 11.69
CA GLY A 482 -11.19 7.03 11.85
C GLY A 482 -11.27 7.67 13.24
N LYS A 483 -11.64 6.89 14.27
CA LYS A 483 -11.75 7.32 15.68
C LYS A 483 -10.41 7.31 16.43
N THR A 484 -9.43 6.54 15.96
CA THR A 484 -8.07 6.51 16.52
C THR A 484 -7.03 6.36 15.42
N SER A 485 -5.79 6.72 15.73
CA SER A 485 -4.68 6.65 14.78
C SER A 485 -4.06 5.25 14.75
N SER A 486 -3.67 4.81 13.55
CA SER A 486 -2.82 3.64 13.37
C SER A 486 -1.41 3.87 13.93
N LYS A 487 -0.77 2.81 14.43
CA LYS A 487 0.65 2.78 14.79
C LYS A 487 1.55 2.89 13.55
N TYR A 488 1.06 2.49 12.37
CA TYR A 488 1.79 2.58 11.12
C TYR A 488 1.75 4.01 10.59
N LYS A 489 2.93 4.62 10.48
CA LYS A 489 3.06 5.99 9.96
C LYS A 489 2.54 6.12 8.52
N ASP A 490 2.63 5.06 7.72
CA ASP A 490 2.13 5.04 6.34
C ASP A 490 0.61 5.19 6.25
N ASN A 491 -0.13 4.82 7.30
CA ASN A 491 -1.58 5.03 7.37
C ASN A 491 -1.94 6.45 7.78
N LEU A 492 -0.97 7.23 8.28
CA LEU A 492 -1.13 8.62 8.73
C LEU A 492 -0.63 9.64 7.71
N ARG A 493 -0.15 9.17 6.54
CA ARG A 493 0.34 10.04 5.46
C ARG A 493 -0.82 10.75 4.79
N THR A 494 -0.53 11.90 4.18
CA THR A 494 -1.46 12.51 3.22
C THR A 494 -1.56 11.64 1.99
N PHE A 495 -2.76 11.14 1.70
CA PHE A 495 -3.01 10.38 0.48
C PHE A 495 -3.19 11.34 -0.70
N PRO A 496 -2.54 11.08 -1.86
CA PRO A 496 -2.85 11.81 -3.09
C PRO A 496 -4.28 11.47 -3.54
N PRO A 497 -5.02 12.40 -4.17
CA PRO A 497 -6.37 12.10 -4.65
C PRO A 497 -6.36 10.87 -5.56
N LEU A 498 -7.36 10.00 -5.41
CA LEU A 498 -7.64 8.90 -6.31
C LEU A 498 -7.87 9.44 -7.72
N PRO A 499 -7.35 8.76 -8.75
CA PRO A 499 -7.58 9.17 -10.13
C PRO A 499 -9.08 9.09 -10.48
N SER A 500 -9.56 10.03 -11.30
CA SER A 500 -10.97 10.09 -11.73
C SER A 500 -11.41 8.93 -12.63
N GLU A 501 -10.46 8.17 -13.19
CA GLU A 501 -10.65 6.93 -13.93
C GLU A 501 -9.45 5.99 -13.71
N ILE A 502 -9.71 4.68 -13.54
CA ILE A 502 -8.67 3.65 -13.60
C ILE A 502 -8.48 3.27 -15.07
N LYS A 503 -7.51 3.89 -15.76
CA LYS A 503 -7.12 3.46 -17.11
C LYS A 503 -6.25 2.20 -17.02
N LYS A 504 -6.49 1.24 -17.92
CA LYS A 504 -5.53 0.13 -18.15
C LYS A 504 -4.17 0.75 -18.50
N PRO A 505 -3.04 0.18 -18.03
CA PRO A 505 -1.73 0.66 -18.43
C PRO A 505 -1.62 0.59 -19.96
N ASP A 506 -1.25 1.71 -20.58
CA ASP A 506 -0.84 1.69 -21.97
C ASP A 506 0.45 0.87 -22.08
N PRO A 507 0.62 0.06 -23.14
CA PRO A 507 1.90 -0.60 -23.40
C PRO A 507 3.00 0.46 -23.53
N PRO A 508 4.18 0.24 -22.93
CA PRO A 508 5.23 1.25 -22.89
C PRO A 508 5.64 1.68 -24.30
N SER A 509 5.61 3.00 -24.52
CA SER A 509 6.10 3.64 -25.74
C SER A 509 7.61 3.80 -25.65
N ASN A 510 8.30 3.25 -26.66
CA ASN A 510 9.75 3.20 -26.76
C ASN A 510 10.38 4.59 -26.89
N GLY A 511 11.31 4.92 -25.97
CA GLY A 511 12.11 6.14 -25.96
C GLY A 511 13.60 5.81 -25.79
N ASN A 512 14.19 5.33 -26.88
CA ASN A 512 15.60 5.23 -27.27
C ASN A 512 16.69 5.74 -26.29
N ASP A 513 17.35 4.81 -25.59
CA ASP A 513 18.77 4.50 -25.84
C ASP A 513 18.94 2.97 -25.81
N VAL A 514 19.33 2.43 -26.95
CA VAL A 514 19.05 1.06 -27.37
C VAL A 514 20.22 0.14 -27.01
N ILE A 515 20.02 -0.71 -26.00
CA ILE A 515 20.38 -2.12 -26.14
C ILE A 515 19.08 -2.83 -26.48
N THR A 516 18.87 -3.10 -27.77
CA THR A 516 17.80 -3.98 -28.23
C THR A 516 18.01 -5.35 -27.60
N PRO A 517 17.04 -5.90 -26.86
CA PRO A 517 17.06 -7.32 -26.50
C PRO A 517 17.09 -8.15 -27.80
N PRO A 518 17.74 -9.33 -27.81
CA PRO A 518 17.60 -10.24 -28.93
C PRO A 518 16.11 -10.53 -29.15
N ALA A 519 15.67 -10.44 -30.40
CA ALA A 519 14.37 -10.96 -30.78
C ALA A 519 14.37 -12.46 -30.51
N ASP A 520 13.43 -12.91 -29.67
CA ASP A 520 13.16 -14.28 -29.22
C ASP A 520 13.79 -14.64 -27.84
N PRO A 521 13.01 -14.66 -26.73
CA PRO A 521 13.52 -15.01 -25.43
C PRO A 521 13.47 -16.53 -25.28
N THR A 522 14.40 -17.25 -25.90
CA THR A 522 14.84 -18.48 -25.25
C THR A 522 15.59 -18.06 -23.98
N PRO A 523 15.10 -18.40 -22.76
CA PRO A 523 15.81 -18.05 -21.54
C PRO A 523 17.24 -18.58 -21.64
N VAL A 524 18.23 -17.69 -21.48
CA VAL A 524 19.62 -18.13 -21.45
C VAL A 524 19.76 -19.07 -20.26
N ALA A 525 20.07 -20.34 -20.51
CA ALA A 525 20.23 -21.32 -19.44
C ALA A 525 21.33 -20.83 -18.48
N THR A 526 20.97 -20.62 -17.21
CA THR A 526 21.90 -20.20 -16.16
C THR A 526 22.20 -21.40 -15.25
N THR A 527 23.39 -21.41 -14.64
CA THR A 527 23.76 -22.40 -13.60
C THR A 527 23.25 -22.01 -12.22
N TYR A 528 22.45 -20.94 -12.11
CA TYR A 528 21.94 -20.44 -10.85
C TYR A 528 20.87 -21.37 -10.28
N ASP A 529 21.15 -21.94 -9.10
CA ASP A 529 20.19 -22.69 -8.30
C ASP A 529 19.60 -21.77 -7.22
N PRO A 530 18.33 -21.33 -7.36
CA PRO A 530 17.71 -20.41 -6.40
C PRO A 530 17.54 -21.02 -5.00
N SER A 531 17.60 -22.36 -4.86
CA SER A 531 17.50 -23.02 -3.55
C SER A 531 18.74 -22.83 -2.67
N GLN A 532 19.86 -22.40 -3.24
CA GLN A 532 21.08 -22.07 -2.50
C GLN A 532 21.02 -20.69 -1.82
N GLU A 533 20.08 -19.82 -2.22
CA GLU A 533 19.90 -18.52 -1.56
C GLU A 533 19.13 -18.68 -0.24
N VAL A 534 19.87 -18.69 0.87
CA VAL A 534 19.30 -18.74 2.21
C VAL A 534 19.12 -17.32 2.74
N LEU A 535 17.91 -17.00 3.24
CA LEU A 535 17.64 -15.69 3.83
C LEU A 535 18.46 -15.48 5.11
N VAL A 536 19.22 -14.39 5.15
CA VAL A 536 20.00 -13.99 6.32
C VAL A 536 19.16 -13.09 7.22
N ASN A 537 19.04 -13.45 8.49
CA ASN A 537 18.34 -12.63 9.47
C ASN A 537 19.11 -11.31 9.70
N PRO A 538 18.52 -10.14 9.40
CA PRO A 538 19.21 -8.86 9.53
C PRO A 538 19.65 -8.56 10.96
N PHE A 539 18.94 -9.03 11.98
CA PHE A 539 19.24 -8.70 13.38
C PHE A 539 20.04 -9.78 14.11
N GLN A 540 20.57 -10.78 13.41
CA GLN A 540 21.39 -11.82 14.02
C GLN A 540 22.66 -11.20 14.63
N GLY A 541 22.76 -11.23 15.97
CA GLY A 541 23.91 -10.68 16.69
C GLY A 541 23.97 -9.15 16.75
N ILE A 542 22.91 -8.45 16.34
CA ILE A 542 22.83 -6.98 16.37
C ILE A 542 21.78 -6.55 17.41
N PRO A 543 22.11 -5.64 18.36
CA PRO A 543 21.16 -5.15 19.36
C PRO A 543 19.93 -4.46 18.74
N THR A 544 18.81 -4.53 19.45
CA THR A 544 17.63 -3.71 19.09
C THR A 544 17.96 -2.23 19.19
N ASN A 545 17.42 -1.43 18.27
CA ASN A 545 17.69 0.02 18.19
C ASN A 545 19.18 0.38 18.02
N ALA A 546 20.00 -0.51 17.45
CA ALA A 546 21.45 -0.31 17.27
C ALA A 546 21.84 0.97 16.51
N LEU A 547 20.93 1.55 15.73
CA LEU A 547 21.13 2.78 14.96
C LEU A 547 20.26 3.96 15.46
N SER A 548 19.78 3.90 16.71
CA SER A 548 18.98 4.98 17.30
C SER A 548 19.69 6.32 17.21
N GLY A 549 18.97 7.35 16.74
CA GLY A 549 19.48 8.70 16.60
C GLY A 549 20.33 8.95 15.34
N LYS A 550 20.52 7.94 14.48
CA LYS A 550 21.15 8.12 13.16
C LYS A 550 20.12 8.47 12.10
N THR A 551 20.50 9.32 11.16
CA THR A 551 19.72 9.62 9.95
C THR A 551 20.46 9.08 8.74
N ILE A 552 19.85 8.17 7.98
CA ILE A 552 20.48 7.53 6.82
C ILE A 552 19.64 7.82 5.58
N LEU A 553 20.26 8.37 4.56
CA LEU A 553 19.62 8.57 3.27
C LEU A 553 19.95 7.42 2.33
N ILE A 554 18.90 6.86 1.73
CA ILE A 554 18.94 5.74 0.79
C ILE A 554 18.55 6.27 -0.58
N ASP A 555 19.40 6.05 -1.56
CA ASP A 555 19.23 6.52 -2.93
C ASP A 555 19.12 5.32 -3.88
N PRO A 556 17.90 4.85 -4.20
CA PRO A 556 17.73 3.87 -5.26
C PRO A 556 18.04 4.51 -6.62
N GLY A 557 19.09 4.04 -7.29
CA GLY A 557 19.57 4.55 -8.58
C GLY A 557 18.50 4.54 -9.67
N HIS A 558 18.61 5.44 -10.65
CA HIS A 558 17.66 5.58 -11.78
C HIS A 558 16.22 5.89 -11.35
N GLY A 559 15.22 5.64 -12.19
CA GLY A 559 13.80 5.82 -11.86
C GLY A 559 13.07 6.74 -12.83
N GLY A 560 11.76 6.51 -12.96
CA GLY A 560 10.91 7.17 -13.95
C GLY A 560 11.37 6.82 -15.37
N PRO A 561 11.68 7.82 -16.21
CA PRO A 561 12.11 7.59 -17.60
C PRO A 561 13.51 6.93 -17.70
N ASP A 562 14.32 6.99 -16.64
CA ASP A 562 15.61 6.30 -16.59
C ASP A 562 15.43 4.85 -16.14
N SER A 563 15.60 3.89 -17.05
CA SER A 563 15.56 2.46 -16.73
C SER A 563 16.78 1.97 -15.96
N GLY A 564 17.90 2.69 -16.03
CA GLY A 564 19.21 2.11 -15.83
C GLY A 564 19.50 0.99 -16.83
N ALA A 565 20.43 0.11 -16.47
CA ALA A 565 20.75 -1.05 -17.27
C ALA A 565 19.57 -2.05 -17.34
N ILE A 566 19.49 -2.76 -18.47
CA ILE A 566 18.49 -3.79 -18.73
C ILE A 566 19.23 -5.12 -18.92
N GLY A 567 18.91 -6.11 -18.10
CA GLY A 567 19.48 -7.45 -18.21
C GLY A 567 18.93 -8.25 -19.39
N PRO A 568 19.61 -9.35 -19.78
CA PRO A 568 19.23 -10.15 -20.95
C PRO A 568 17.82 -10.76 -20.86
N ASN A 569 17.25 -10.91 -19.65
CA ASN A 569 15.89 -11.37 -19.43
C ASN A 569 14.93 -10.23 -19.03
N SER A 570 15.17 -9.01 -19.51
CA SER A 570 14.33 -7.82 -19.30
C SER A 570 14.20 -7.39 -17.83
N THR A 571 15.24 -7.65 -17.02
CA THR A 571 15.32 -7.10 -15.67
C THR A 571 15.77 -5.65 -15.73
N TYR A 572 15.00 -4.74 -15.13
CA TYR A 572 15.32 -3.32 -15.09
C TYR A 572 16.05 -2.97 -13.79
N GLU A 573 17.21 -2.32 -13.89
CA GLU A 573 18.00 -1.87 -12.75
C GLU A 573 17.18 -0.98 -11.79
N LYS A 574 16.42 -0.02 -12.33
CA LYS A 574 15.58 0.89 -11.53
C LYS A 574 14.59 0.19 -10.59
N ASN A 575 14.14 -1.01 -10.95
CA ASN A 575 13.18 -1.80 -10.18
C ASN A 575 13.88 -2.58 -9.07
N ASN A 576 15.05 -3.14 -9.36
CA ASN A 576 15.86 -3.85 -8.38
C ASN A 576 16.44 -2.91 -7.33
N SER A 577 17.01 -1.77 -7.75
CA SER A 577 17.54 -0.76 -6.83
C SER A 577 16.46 -0.28 -5.87
N LEU A 578 15.24 -0.01 -6.37
CA LEU A 578 14.09 0.38 -5.55
C LEU A 578 13.68 -0.72 -4.56
N ALA A 579 13.56 -1.97 -5.02
CA ALA A 579 13.15 -3.07 -4.15
C ALA A 579 14.15 -3.31 -2.99
N ILE A 580 15.44 -3.21 -3.28
CA ILE A 580 16.50 -3.31 -2.26
C ILE A 580 16.43 -2.12 -1.30
N ALA A 581 16.28 -0.90 -1.82
CA ALA A 581 16.21 0.32 -1.02
C ALA A 581 15.02 0.35 -0.05
N LEU A 582 13.84 -0.10 -0.48
CA LEU A 582 12.66 -0.20 0.39
C LEU A 582 12.87 -1.25 1.49
N THR A 583 13.46 -2.40 1.16
CA THR A 583 13.80 -3.42 2.16
C THR A 583 14.82 -2.88 3.18
N LEU A 584 15.84 -2.15 2.70
CA LEU A 584 16.84 -1.53 3.57
C LEU A 584 16.22 -0.46 4.47
N ASN A 585 15.28 0.34 3.94
CA ASN A 585 14.54 1.34 4.71
C ASN A 585 13.85 0.71 5.93
N ASP A 586 13.19 -0.43 5.74
CA ASP A 586 12.47 -1.12 6.80
C ASP A 586 13.42 -1.66 7.87
N ILE A 587 14.53 -2.28 7.45
CA ILE A 587 15.55 -2.80 8.36
C ILE A 587 16.18 -1.66 9.18
N LEU A 588 16.54 -0.55 8.54
CA LEU A 588 17.15 0.59 9.22
C LEU A 588 16.18 1.28 10.18
N THR A 589 14.91 1.39 9.81
CA THR A 589 13.86 1.94 10.68
C THR A 589 13.64 1.05 11.91
N GLN A 590 13.60 -0.28 11.72
CA GLN A 590 13.53 -1.25 12.82
C GLN A 590 14.77 -1.20 13.72
N ALA A 591 15.94 -0.89 13.15
CA ALA A 591 17.16 -0.63 13.90
C ALA A 591 17.18 0.73 14.61
N GLY A 592 16.11 1.53 14.53
CA GLY A 592 15.95 2.81 15.21
C GLY A 592 16.52 4.02 14.46
N ALA A 593 17.02 3.85 13.24
CA ALA A 593 17.46 4.97 12.41
C ALA A 593 16.25 5.74 11.84
N LYS A 594 16.43 7.04 11.62
CA LYS A 594 15.58 7.83 10.73
C LYS A 594 16.07 7.62 9.31
N THR A 595 15.18 7.25 8.39
CA THR A 595 15.52 7.06 6.99
C THR A 595 14.98 8.18 6.12
N ILE A 596 15.64 8.43 5.00
CA ILE A 596 15.20 9.38 3.96
C ILE A 596 15.43 8.68 2.62
N LEU A 597 14.43 8.60 1.76
CA LEU A 597 14.60 8.09 0.40
C LEU A 597 14.64 9.24 -0.60
N THR A 598 15.53 9.17 -1.59
CA THR A 598 15.48 10.12 -2.73
C THR A 598 14.25 9.86 -3.61
N ARG A 599 13.82 8.59 -3.71
CA ARG A 599 12.55 8.13 -4.27
C ARG A 599 12.08 6.84 -3.60
N ASP A 600 10.77 6.68 -3.47
CA ASP A 600 10.10 5.50 -2.89
C ASP A 600 9.22 4.75 -3.89
N LYS A 601 9.25 5.18 -5.16
CA LYS A 601 8.51 4.63 -6.30
C LYS A 601 9.28 4.86 -7.60
N ASP A 602 8.74 4.37 -8.71
CA ASP A 602 9.34 4.54 -10.04
C ASP A 602 9.11 5.96 -10.58
N ILE A 603 9.88 6.92 -10.06
CA ILE A 603 9.86 8.32 -10.44
C ILE A 603 11.29 8.87 -10.52
N SER A 604 11.46 9.94 -11.29
CA SER A 604 12.61 10.84 -11.17
C SER A 604 12.40 11.78 -9.96
N PRO A 605 13.41 12.03 -9.11
CA PRO A 605 13.35 13.09 -8.11
C PRO A 605 13.36 14.52 -8.70
N ALA A 606 13.70 14.68 -9.99
CA ALA A 606 13.66 15.98 -10.66
C ALA A 606 12.27 16.29 -11.22
N VAL A 607 11.93 17.58 -11.25
CA VAL A 607 10.65 18.08 -11.78
C VAL A 607 10.58 17.91 -13.30
N ASN A 608 11.70 18.18 -13.98
CA ASN A 608 11.90 17.88 -15.39
C ASN A 608 13.07 16.91 -15.47
N TYR A 609 12.87 15.80 -16.18
CA TYR A 609 13.92 14.80 -16.28
C TYR A 609 14.98 15.22 -17.29
N SER A 610 16.18 15.42 -16.78
CA SER A 610 17.44 15.15 -17.47
C SER A 610 18.35 14.42 -16.48
N GLU A 611 19.29 13.63 -16.95
CA GLU A 611 20.20 12.86 -16.08
C GLU A 611 20.92 13.78 -15.07
N THR A 612 21.37 14.96 -15.52
CA THR A 612 22.05 15.93 -14.64
C THR A 612 21.10 16.56 -13.62
N GLU A 613 19.87 16.90 -14.00
CA GLU A 613 18.89 17.47 -13.07
C GLU A 613 18.41 16.43 -12.05
N ASP A 614 18.26 15.17 -12.46
CA ASP A 614 17.92 14.04 -11.60
C ASP A 614 19.00 13.80 -10.54
N LEU A 615 20.26 13.70 -10.96
CA LEU A 615 21.40 13.57 -10.07
C LEU A 615 21.53 14.77 -9.13
N GLN A 616 21.30 16.00 -9.62
CA GLN A 616 21.32 17.20 -8.79
C GLN A 616 20.15 17.24 -7.80
N ALA A 617 18.97 16.72 -8.15
CA ALA A 617 17.84 16.63 -7.23
C ALA A 617 18.14 15.68 -6.05
N ARG A 618 18.77 14.53 -6.32
CA ARG A 618 19.25 13.60 -5.27
C ARG A 618 20.24 14.26 -4.33
N VAL A 619 21.22 14.98 -4.89
CA VAL A 619 22.20 15.77 -4.12
C VAL A 619 21.52 16.85 -3.29
N ASN A 620 20.52 17.53 -3.84
CA ASN A 620 19.76 18.56 -3.13
C ASN A 620 19.05 17.95 -1.91
N ILE A 621 18.36 16.83 -2.08
CA ILE A 621 17.71 16.12 -0.96
C ILE A 621 18.74 15.79 0.11
N ALA A 622 19.88 15.21 -0.26
CA ALA A 622 20.93 14.85 0.69
C ALA A 622 21.50 16.07 1.44
N ASN A 623 21.92 17.11 0.73
CA ASN A 623 22.54 18.28 1.35
C ASN A 623 21.55 19.13 2.17
N GLN A 624 20.26 19.15 1.79
CA GLN A 624 19.23 19.87 2.54
C GLN A 624 18.84 19.13 3.82
N THR A 625 18.73 17.80 3.75
CA THR A 625 18.29 16.97 4.88
C THR A 625 19.41 16.61 5.85
N LYS A 626 20.67 16.75 5.43
CA LYS A 626 21.88 16.54 6.24
C LYS A 626 21.88 15.19 6.98
N PRO A 627 21.69 14.05 6.30
CA PRO A 627 21.81 12.73 6.89
C PRO A 627 23.25 12.47 7.36
N ASP A 628 23.40 11.53 8.29
CA ASP A 628 24.69 11.04 8.74
C ASP A 628 25.41 10.21 7.65
N LEU A 629 24.66 9.52 6.78
CA LEU A 629 25.18 8.71 5.67
C LEU A 629 24.31 8.85 4.43
N PHE A 630 24.92 8.80 3.24
CA PHE A 630 24.26 8.68 1.95
C PHE A 630 24.65 7.36 1.27
N ILE A 631 23.67 6.52 0.97
CA ILE A 631 23.88 5.18 0.38
C ILE A 631 23.12 5.10 -0.94
N SER A 632 23.85 5.11 -2.07
CA SER A 632 23.26 4.87 -3.39
C SER A 632 23.38 3.41 -3.80
N ILE A 633 22.32 2.86 -4.40
CA ILE A 633 22.18 1.42 -4.71
C ILE A 633 21.93 1.25 -6.21
N HIS A 634 22.81 0.49 -6.87
CA HIS A 634 22.83 0.26 -8.32
C HIS A 634 23.11 -1.21 -8.67
N ASN A 635 22.85 -1.58 -9.93
CA ASN A 635 23.26 -2.88 -10.48
C ASN A 635 24.11 -2.64 -11.73
N ASN A 636 25.32 -3.19 -11.72
CA ASN A 636 26.32 -2.91 -12.74
C ASN A 636 25.92 -3.53 -14.08
N ALA A 637 26.57 -3.10 -15.15
CA ALA A 637 26.45 -3.74 -16.45
C ALA A 637 27.75 -3.60 -17.24
N SER A 638 28.06 -4.60 -18.07
CA SER A 638 29.16 -4.54 -19.02
C SER A 638 28.72 -5.05 -20.38
N SER A 639 28.77 -4.19 -21.39
CA SER A 639 28.49 -4.56 -22.78
C SER A 639 29.68 -5.26 -23.46
N SER A 640 30.90 -5.10 -22.92
CA SER A 640 32.12 -5.70 -23.47
C SER A 640 32.50 -7.04 -22.83
N ASN A 641 31.96 -7.33 -21.65
CA ASN A 641 32.19 -8.60 -20.95
C ASN A 641 30.93 -9.04 -20.18
N LEU A 642 30.07 -9.83 -20.83
CA LEU A 642 28.84 -10.37 -20.22
C LEU A 642 29.12 -11.39 -19.10
N GLU A 643 30.35 -11.89 -18.98
CA GLU A 643 30.80 -12.75 -17.89
C GLU A 643 31.28 -11.96 -16.66
N ALA A 644 31.31 -10.62 -16.76
CA ALA A 644 31.66 -9.77 -15.61
C ALA A 644 30.61 -9.98 -14.50
N GLN A 645 31.11 -10.27 -13.30
CA GLN A 645 30.28 -10.51 -12.12
C GLN A 645 30.95 -9.95 -10.86
N GLY A 646 30.15 -9.70 -9.84
CA GLY A 646 30.59 -9.35 -8.49
C GLY A 646 30.12 -8.00 -7.97
N THR A 647 30.41 -7.75 -6.69
CA THR A 647 30.05 -6.52 -5.98
C THR A 647 31.22 -5.56 -5.89
N GLU A 648 30.98 -4.27 -6.17
CA GLU A 648 31.94 -3.18 -5.97
C GLU A 648 31.28 -1.99 -5.28
N THR A 649 32.06 -1.29 -4.46
CA THR A 649 31.61 -0.06 -3.78
C THR A 649 32.45 1.12 -4.21
N TYR A 650 31.78 2.19 -4.64
CA TYR A 650 32.39 3.44 -5.02
C TYR A 650 32.36 4.47 -3.90
N TYR A 651 33.44 5.24 -3.82
CA TYR A 651 33.56 6.48 -3.05
C TYR A 651 34.21 7.55 -3.93
N SER A 652 34.18 8.81 -3.51
CA SER A 652 34.86 9.89 -4.23
C SER A 652 35.86 10.62 -3.35
N GLU A 653 37.05 10.91 -3.88
CA GLU A 653 38.04 11.75 -3.20
C GLU A 653 37.63 13.23 -3.12
N ASP A 654 36.70 13.67 -3.97
CA ASP A 654 36.15 15.04 -3.95
C ASP A 654 35.16 15.26 -2.80
N ASN A 655 34.62 14.18 -2.21
CA ASN A 655 33.66 14.31 -1.12
C ASN A 655 34.39 14.88 0.12
N PRO A 656 33.84 15.92 0.79
CA PRO A 656 34.47 16.53 1.96
C PRO A 656 34.62 15.56 3.16
N LYS A 657 33.93 14.41 3.11
CA LYS A 657 33.93 13.30 4.07
C LYS A 657 34.55 12.04 3.47
N LYS A 658 35.59 12.18 2.64
CA LYS A 658 36.22 11.06 1.94
C LYS A 658 36.75 9.95 2.85
N LEU A 659 37.36 10.27 3.99
CA LEU A 659 37.90 9.24 4.90
C LEU A 659 36.75 8.43 5.51
N GLU A 660 35.70 9.11 5.96
CA GLU A 660 34.49 8.47 6.46
C GLU A 660 33.77 7.66 5.36
N SER A 661 33.78 8.15 4.11
CA SER A 661 33.19 7.46 2.95
C SER A 661 33.95 6.19 2.60
N VAL A 662 35.29 6.21 2.63
CA VAL A 662 36.13 5.00 2.44
C VAL A 662 35.87 3.99 3.54
N HIS A 663 35.77 4.43 4.79
CA HIS A 663 35.46 3.53 5.92
C HIS A 663 34.08 2.89 5.81
N LEU A 664 33.08 3.69 5.43
CA LEU A 664 31.71 3.23 5.17
C LEU A 664 31.68 2.22 4.01
N ALA A 665 32.33 2.57 2.90
CA ALA A 665 32.42 1.73 1.73
C ALA A 665 33.09 0.39 2.06
N ASN A 666 34.19 0.40 2.81
CA ASN A 666 34.90 -0.83 3.20
C ASN A 666 34.05 -1.72 4.11
N SER A 667 33.32 -1.11 5.05
CA SER A 667 32.43 -1.82 5.98
C SER A 667 31.27 -2.50 5.23
N ILE A 668 30.65 -1.80 4.28
CA ILE A 668 29.56 -2.33 3.46
C ILE A 668 30.04 -3.33 2.43
N GLN A 669 31.16 -3.07 1.74
CA GLN A 669 31.78 -4.03 0.82
C GLN A 669 32.06 -5.36 1.55
N SER A 670 32.69 -5.29 2.72
CA SER A 670 33.04 -6.50 3.49
C SER A 670 31.80 -7.29 3.90
N ALA A 671 30.77 -6.62 4.41
CA ALA A 671 29.51 -7.26 4.78
C ALA A 671 28.75 -7.83 3.56
N ALA A 672 28.80 -7.15 2.41
CA ALA A 672 28.24 -7.62 1.15
C ALA A 672 28.90 -8.91 0.68
N ILE A 673 30.23 -8.99 0.67
CA ILE A 673 30.93 -10.21 0.27
C ILE A 673 30.68 -11.36 1.26
N GLU A 674 30.65 -11.07 2.56
CA GLU A 674 30.36 -12.07 3.59
C GLU A 674 28.94 -12.64 3.43
N THR A 675 27.95 -11.79 3.16
CA THR A 675 26.54 -12.19 3.12
C THR A 675 26.15 -12.77 1.76
N LEU A 676 26.55 -12.11 0.67
CA LEU A 676 26.08 -12.41 -0.68
C LEU A 676 26.95 -13.44 -1.40
N LYS A 677 28.17 -13.68 -0.94
CA LYS A 677 29.13 -14.57 -1.61
C LYS A 677 29.34 -14.22 -3.11
N THR A 678 29.16 -12.97 -3.48
CA THR A 678 29.49 -12.43 -4.80
C THR A 678 31.01 -12.32 -4.97
N THR A 679 31.48 -12.23 -6.21
CA THR A 679 32.89 -11.94 -6.47
C THR A 679 33.26 -10.58 -5.87
N ASN A 680 34.31 -10.53 -5.04
CA ASN A 680 34.76 -9.27 -4.46
C ASN A 680 35.56 -8.46 -5.47
N ARG A 681 34.99 -7.33 -5.92
CA ARG A 681 35.64 -6.41 -6.86
C ARG A 681 36.22 -5.17 -6.17
N GLY A 682 36.09 -5.11 -4.85
CA GLY A 682 36.74 -4.14 -3.99
C GLY A 682 36.12 -2.74 -4.04
N LEU A 683 36.88 -1.82 -3.44
CA LEU A 683 36.58 -0.39 -3.40
C LEU A 683 37.10 0.28 -4.66
N LYS A 684 36.34 1.25 -5.17
CA LYS A 684 36.73 2.05 -6.32
C LYS A 684 36.59 3.54 -6.03
N GLU A 685 37.62 4.30 -6.35
CA GLU A 685 37.50 5.75 -6.43
C GLU A 685 36.80 6.09 -7.75
N SER A 686 35.81 6.96 -7.69
CA SER A 686 35.23 7.57 -8.88
C SER A 686 34.57 8.89 -8.53
N ARG A 687 34.64 9.83 -9.47
CA ARG A 687 33.99 11.14 -9.39
C ARG A 687 32.50 11.04 -9.74
N LEU A 688 31.76 10.04 -9.25
CA LEU A 688 30.32 9.91 -9.52
C LEU A 688 29.56 11.12 -8.96
N TYR A 689 28.56 11.61 -9.69
CA TYR A 689 27.94 12.91 -9.43
C TYR A 689 27.38 13.03 -8.01
N VAL A 690 26.63 12.02 -7.57
CA VAL A 690 26.03 12.01 -6.24
C VAL A 690 27.06 11.86 -5.13
N LEU A 691 28.23 11.27 -5.40
CA LEU A 691 29.28 11.09 -4.41
C LEU A 691 30.12 12.36 -4.20
N ARG A 692 30.50 13.03 -5.29
CA ARG A 692 31.35 14.23 -5.24
C ARG A 692 30.63 15.50 -4.78
N ASN A 693 29.31 15.56 -4.97
CA ASN A 693 28.52 16.77 -4.68
C ASN A 693 27.71 16.71 -3.38
N THR A 694 27.74 15.58 -2.67
CA THR A 694 27.12 15.44 -1.35
C THR A 694 28.11 15.83 -0.23
N THR A 695 27.57 16.24 0.92
CA THR A 695 28.36 16.85 2.01
C THR A 695 28.54 15.94 3.24
N MET A 696 27.96 14.75 3.21
CA MET A 696 28.08 13.71 4.23
C MET A 696 28.86 12.52 3.66
N PRO A 697 29.29 11.55 4.49
CA PRO A 697 29.87 10.31 3.99
C PRO A 697 28.92 9.65 2.98
N ALA A 698 29.41 9.41 1.77
CA ALA A 698 28.60 8.98 0.64
C ALA A 698 29.26 7.84 -0.11
N ILE A 699 28.48 6.81 -0.43
CA ILE A 699 28.92 5.68 -1.24
C ILE A 699 27.88 5.32 -2.29
N LEU A 700 28.33 4.63 -3.34
CA LEU A 700 27.46 3.98 -4.34
C LEU A 700 27.85 2.51 -4.43
N LEU A 701 26.87 1.63 -4.28
CA LEU A 701 27.07 0.19 -4.27
C LEU A 701 26.54 -0.42 -5.57
N GLU A 702 27.43 -1.02 -6.33
CA GLU A 702 27.09 -1.87 -7.48
C GLU A 702 26.98 -3.31 -7.00
N ILE A 703 25.74 -3.77 -6.80
CA ILE A 703 25.47 -5.03 -6.10
C ILE A 703 25.98 -6.25 -6.87
N ALA A 704 25.69 -6.29 -8.16
CA ALA A 704 25.92 -7.39 -9.08
C ALA A 704 25.74 -6.88 -10.51
N PHE A 705 26.22 -7.60 -11.51
CA PHE A 705 26.14 -7.26 -12.93
C PHE A 705 24.83 -7.78 -13.53
N ILE A 706 23.88 -6.88 -13.78
CA ILE A 706 22.59 -7.21 -14.42
C ILE A 706 22.76 -7.70 -15.85
N SER A 707 23.88 -7.39 -16.50
CA SER A 707 24.23 -7.90 -17.84
C SER A 707 24.68 -9.36 -17.84
N ASN A 708 25.06 -9.91 -16.68
CA ASN A 708 25.47 -11.31 -16.54
C ASN A 708 24.23 -12.16 -16.20
N SER A 709 23.94 -13.19 -17.00
CA SER A 709 22.69 -13.96 -16.84
C SER A 709 22.57 -14.68 -15.50
N TYR A 710 23.68 -15.14 -14.91
CA TYR A 710 23.70 -15.75 -13.57
C TYR A 710 23.39 -14.71 -12.49
N GLU A 711 24.04 -13.54 -12.52
CA GLU A 711 23.79 -12.47 -11.55
C GLU A 711 22.45 -11.77 -11.76
N GLU A 712 21.95 -11.65 -12.99
CA GLU A 712 20.58 -11.20 -13.28
C GLU A 712 19.56 -12.13 -12.62
N ALA A 713 19.71 -13.45 -12.75
CA ALA A 713 18.82 -14.42 -12.13
C ALA A 713 18.86 -14.33 -10.59
N ARG A 714 20.02 -14.03 -9.99
CA ARG A 714 20.13 -13.69 -8.56
C ARG A 714 19.40 -12.39 -8.23
N LEU A 715 19.60 -11.34 -9.02
CA LEU A 715 18.92 -10.05 -8.84
C LEU A 715 17.39 -10.17 -8.97
N GLN A 716 16.89 -11.12 -9.77
CA GLN A 716 15.46 -11.46 -9.84
C GLN A 716 14.96 -12.22 -8.61
N ASN A 717 15.84 -12.91 -7.86
CA ASN A 717 15.49 -13.62 -6.63
C ASN A 717 15.22 -12.63 -5.46
N PRO A 718 14.01 -12.65 -4.87
CA PRO A 718 13.69 -11.78 -3.73
C PRO A 718 14.55 -12.01 -2.48
N THR A 719 14.97 -13.25 -2.21
CA THR A 719 15.85 -13.59 -1.07
C THR A 719 17.22 -12.96 -1.25
N PHE A 720 17.79 -13.02 -2.46
CA PHE A 720 19.05 -12.34 -2.74
C PHE A 720 18.92 -10.83 -2.52
N ARG A 721 17.88 -10.17 -3.06
CA ARG A 721 17.63 -8.72 -2.82
C ARG A 721 17.48 -8.37 -1.33
N LYS A 722 16.83 -9.22 -0.53
CA LYS A 722 16.75 -9.05 0.93
C LYS A 722 18.11 -9.21 1.60
N ASN A 723 18.87 -10.22 1.20
CA ASN A 723 20.24 -10.43 1.69
C ASN A 723 21.13 -9.23 1.35
N VAL A 724 20.92 -8.56 0.22
CA VAL A 724 21.63 -7.31 -0.12
C VAL A 724 21.29 -6.21 0.89
N ALA A 725 20.01 -5.99 1.18
CA ALA A 725 19.60 -5.02 2.19
C ALA A 725 20.14 -5.37 3.59
N THR A 726 20.11 -6.65 3.98
CA THR A 726 20.74 -7.15 5.21
C THR A 726 22.24 -6.86 5.25
N ALA A 727 22.95 -7.11 4.14
CA ALA A 727 24.38 -6.87 4.05
C ALA A 727 24.74 -5.37 4.17
N ILE A 728 23.95 -4.49 3.53
CA ILE A 728 24.12 -3.05 3.66
C ILE A 728 23.88 -2.62 5.12
N PHE A 729 22.83 -3.13 5.78
CA PHE A 729 22.57 -2.87 7.20
C PHE A 729 23.72 -3.34 8.10
N HIS A 730 24.22 -4.56 7.92
CA HIS A 730 25.36 -5.10 8.66
C HIS A 730 26.61 -4.24 8.46
N GLY A 731 26.84 -3.77 7.23
CA GLY A 731 27.93 -2.85 6.92
C GLY A 731 27.80 -1.49 7.62
N ILE A 732 26.60 -0.90 7.63
CA ILE A 732 26.30 0.35 8.34
C ILE A 732 26.51 0.17 9.85
N TYR A 733 26.04 -0.94 10.41
CA TYR A 733 26.25 -1.25 11.82
C TYR A 733 27.74 -1.39 12.16
N ASN A 734 28.50 -2.11 11.33
CA ASN A 734 29.95 -2.29 11.50
C ASN A 734 30.73 -0.96 11.37
N TYR A 735 30.29 -0.07 10.48
CA TYR A 735 30.84 1.28 10.34
C TYR A 735 30.71 2.07 11.66
N TYR A 736 29.53 2.07 12.28
CA TYR A 736 29.33 2.77 13.56
C TYR A 736 29.95 2.07 14.76
N LYS A 737 30.04 0.73 14.74
CA LYS A 737 30.68 -0.06 15.80
C LYS A 737 32.20 0.17 15.85
N ASN A 738 32.82 0.42 14.70
CA ASN A 738 34.26 0.63 14.57
C ASN A 738 34.56 2.03 14.02
N PRO A 739 34.33 3.12 14.77
CA PRO A 739 34.56 4.46 14.26
C PRO A 739 36.03 4.70 13.93
N LEU A 740 36.30 5.55 12.95
CA LEU A 740 37.66 6.02 12.67
C LEU A 740 38.28 6.67 13.93
N PRO A 741 39.60 6.51 14.16
CA PRO A 741 40.30 7.21 15.22
C PRO A 741 40.06 8.72 15.11
N LYS A 742 39.84 9.37 16.25
CA LYS A 742 39.76 10.84 16.32
C LYS A 742 41.18 11.38 16.45
N ASP A 743 41.86 11.53 15.32
CA ASP A 743 43.15 12.21 15.24
C ASP A 743 43.07 13.43 14.30
#